data_AF-A0A8X6TVZ7-F1
#
_entry.id   AF-A0A8X6TVZ7-F1
#
_cell.length_a   1.000
_cell.length_b   1.000
_cell.length_c   1.000
_cell.angle_alpha   90.00
_cell.angle_beta   90.00
_cell.angle_gamma   90.00
#
_symmetry.space_group_name_H-M   'P 1'
#
loop_
_entity.id
_entity.type
_entity.pdbx_description
1 polymer ?
#
loop_
_entity_poly.entity_id
_entity_poly.type
_entity_poly.pdbx_seq_one_letter_code
_entity_poly.pdbx_strand_id
1 'polypeptide(L)'
;MFSKKRLQMKPYVIQHVRQLKKEDFGKHMNCPTFMLESIKNETMADNLIFSDELTLHISGKDNRCNSRIWGMEKPSTAIEYGRDSAKVNVFCAISSRKLYSPFFFCEGSVTSNVYLYTLEVWLMSQLATDSLDYIFQQDGAPTHWGTAVRTFLNQHLQKRWVAQSGDADDVFCSWLQRSPNLTPCNFYIWGYVKDRVSVLSLQIADMIDFLCTYIQNDNIGVLAHAHLAWADVHPEGIFSKVCMEIAKKYPLVLDFAKSGFTCYLGSGEKPKLYPDFMEKGAINNSYKSKNALGFLYRAVRNLEACVSKVDVMNLERELDENLIYPGWENYRESAEEHRREYTKRVNNILKKYGLRCEAEALTGYIGKMNEYTENRYERDNAFSIARTYVMDAIKRFRLEFFKASDNESRANKVRGKDLQEIKFRRASAWYIVTYSNKDTKVLSFPWILHDLLCEIREKNLKTKKLLCSMPNSSFIKSSDENFLQMRHKYQSSLNDRCYCVLILLNSVQEWMTKSMLNLTMSARNTFCMTCFNRIISNFMESCEPKCCYFHKSSCNCSSSCSPTKLILEFLKFYATEVSPDVDKCNEYTNGNCCKGIQALNLQSSALRSYASLAITKDTHYLGLGENVAATLDDNPNEEGDPIRVSVTGEFEYLFTHHTENVIAFLKAMSGVKDIFTSAEKDPKGNWFLLVQSIGKGWQRWNLEELIMDENVVDMLRSRLNQNL
;
A
#
# COMPACT_ATOMS: atom_id res chain seq x y z
N MET A 1 57.82 -20.92 7.20
CA MET A 1 58.98 -21.85 7.26
C MET A 1 60.31 -21.20 6.91
N PHE A 2 60.34 -20.14 6.09
CA PHE A 2 61.55 -19.43 5.65
C PHE A 2 62.35 -18.79 6.81
N SER A 3 61.68 -18.03 7.69
CA SER A 3 62.33 -17.25 8.77
C SER A 3 63.02 -18.11 9.84
N LYS A 4 62.49 -19.30 10.13
CA LYS A 4 63.03 -20.21 11.16
C LYS A 4 64.24 -21.02 10.68
N LYS A 5 64.27 -21.44 9.41
CA LYS A 5 65.33 -22.31 8.86
C LYS A 5 66.50 -21.53 8.23
N ARG A 6 66.27 -20.32 7.71
CA ARG A 6 67.30 -19.56 6.95
C ARG A 6 67.86 -18.34 7.69
N LEU A 7 67.06 -17.72 8.56
CA LEU A 7 67.43 -16.46 9.26
C LEU A 7 67.66 -16.64 10.77
N GLN A 8 67.56 -17.87 11.30
CA GLN A 8 67.68 -18.22 12.74
C GLN A 8 66.79 -17.41 13.71
N MET A 9 65.75 -16.72 13.22
CA MET A 9 64.89 -15.88 14.05
C MET A 9 63.90 -16.72 14.88
N LYS A 10 63.65 -16.28 16.12
CA LYS A 10 62.68 -16.91 17.02
C LYS A 10 61.32 -16.20 16.90
N PRO A 11 60.20 -16.94 16.83
CA PRO A 11 58.87 -16.33 16.88
C PRO A 11 58.52 -15.97 18.32
N TYR A 12 58.27 -14.70 18.59
CA TYR A 12 57.76 -14.23 19.87
C TYR A 12 56.24 -13.99 19.76
N VAL A 13 55.48 -14.66 20.62
CA VAL A 13 54.02 -14.49 20.75
C VAL A 13 53.76 -13.41 21.79
N ILE A 14 52.86 -12.47 21.48
CA ILE A 14 52.42 -11.44 22.43
C ILE A 14 51.61 -12.15 23.54
N GLN A 15 52.21 -12.35 24.71
CA GLN A 15 51.55 -12.98 25.86
C GLN A 15 51.10 -11.91 26.88
N HIS A 16 49.82 -11.93 27.25
CA HIS A 16 49.39 -11.45 28.56
C HIS A 16 49.37 -12.64 29.51
N VAL A 17 50.35 -12.73 30.41
CA VAL A 17 50.30 -13.69 31.51
C VAL A 17 49.94 -12.91 32.77
N ARG A 18 48.74 -13.13 33.32
CA ARG A 18 48.42 -12.74 34.70
C ARG A 18 48.57 -13.97 35.57
N GLN A 19 49.40 -13.85 36.59
CA GLN A 19 49.75 -14.91 37.52
C GLN A 19 48.49 -15.44 38.23
N LEU A 20 48.19 -16.74 38.03
CA LEU A 20 47.18 -17.46 38.81
C LEU A 20 47.63 -17.48 40.27
N LYS A 21 46.76 -17.11 41.21
CA LYS A 21 47.08 -17.14 42.65
C LYS A 21 46.69 -18.51 43.22
N LYS A 22 47.39 -18.96 44.28
CA LYS A 22 47.06 -20.23 44.98
C LYS A 22 45.60 -20.30 45.47
N GLU A 23 44.97 -19.14 45.68
CA GLU A 23 43.56 -19.00 46.04
C GLU A 23 42.59 -19.47 44.94
N ASP A 24 43.01 -19.41 43.67
CA ASP A 24 42.18 -19.88 42.55
C ASP A 24 42.07 -21.42 42.59
N PHE A 25 43.15 -22.16 42.85
CA PHE A 25 43.17 -23.64 42.86
C PHE A 25 42.28 -24.32 43.93
N GLY A 26 41.84 -23.61 44.98
CA GLY A 26 41.11 -24.18 46.11
C GLY A 26 39.61 -24.44 45.88
N LYS A 27 39.02 -23.91 44.79
CA LYS A 27 37.60 -24.13 44.41
C LYS A 27 37.43 -25.08 43.21
N HIS A 28 38.49 -25.80 42.82
CA HIS A 28 38.62 -26.41 41.48
C HIS A 28 38.07 -27.83 41.24
N MET A 29 37.42 -28.51 42.19
CA MET A 29 37.00 -29.91 41.96
C MET A 29 35.56 -30.15 41.49
N ASN A 30 34.67 -29.15 41.50
CA ASN A 30 33.27 -29.39 41.11
C ASN A 30 32.99 -29.09 39.62
N CYS A 31 33.51 -27.98 39.07
CA CYS A 31 33.20 -27.56 37.69
C CYS A 31 33.85 -28.44 36.60
N PRO A 32 35.13 -28.86 36.68
CA PRO A 32 35.73 -29.75 35.69
C PRO A 32 35.10 -31.15 35.71
N THR A 33 34.74 -31.65 36.90
CA THR A 33 34.06 -32.94 37.08
C THR A 33 32.65 -32.90 36.48
N PHE A 34 31.89 -31.81 36.71
CA PHE A 34 30.61 -31.56 36.05
C PHE A 34 30.73 -31.50 34.52
N MET A 35 31.70 -30.76 33.96
CA MET A 35 31.90 -30.69 32.51
C MET A 35 32.26 -32.06 31.93
N LEU A 36 33.10 -32.83 32.63
CA LEU A 36 33.46 -34.19 32.21
C LEU A 36 32.28 -35.16 32.29
N GLU A 37 31.40 -35.05 33.28
CA GLU A 37 30.16 -35.85 33.39
C GLU A 37 29.11 -35.42 32.35
N SER A 38 28.97 -34.12 32.12
CA SER A 38 28.04 -33.55 31.12
C SER A 38 28.44 -33.92 29.69
N ILE A 39 29.74 -33.98 29.38
CA ILE A 39 30.25 -34.44 28.08
C ILE A 39 30.05 -35.95 27.91
N LYS A 40 30.07 -36.74 28.99
CA LYS A 40 29.84 -38.19 28.94
C LYS A 40 28.36 -38.56 28.83
N ASN A 41 27.46 -37.65 29.20
CA ASN A 41 26.02 -37.83 29.10
C ASN A 41 25.47 -37.04 27.91
N GLU A 42 25.29 -37.70 26.76
CA GLU A 42 24.85 -37.08 25.50
C GLU A 42 23.56 -36.25 25.65
N THR A 43 22.62 -36.69 26.50
CA THR A 43 21.35 -35.96 26.71
C THR A 43 21.56 -34.64 27.46
N MET A 44 22.60 -34.54 28.29
CA MET A 44 22.89 -33.35 29.08
C MET A 44 23.68 -32.30 28.30
N ALA A 45 24.62 -32.73 27.47
CA ALA A 45 25.33 -31.86 26.53
C ALA A 45 24.38 -31.19 25.52
N ASP A 46 23.33 -31.90 25.10
CA ASP A 46 22.30 -31.35 24.19
C ASP A 46 21.44 -30.25 24.81
N ASN A 47 21.28 -30.27 26.13
CA ASN A 47 20.49 -29.31 26.86
C ASN A 47 21.30 -28.08 27.32
N LEU A 48 22.62 -28.06 27.11
CA LEU A 48 23.49 -26.98 27.60
C LEU A 48 23.58 -25.82 26.59
N ILE A 49 23.38 -24.60 27.07
CA ILE A 49 23.45 -23.38 26.27
C ILE A 49 24.55 -22.50 26.84
N PHE A 50 25.61 -22.27 26.06
CA PHE A 50 26.69 -21.36 26.41
C PHE A 50 26.40 -19.98 25.86
N SER A 51 26.75 -18.93 26.60
CA SER A 51 26.61 -17.55 26.15
C SER A 51 27.82 -16.71 26.54
N ASP A 52 28.08 -15.65 25.76
CA ASP A 52 29.21 -14.76 25.99
C ASP A 52 29.11 -13.45 25.19
N GLU A 53 29.91 -12.46 25.56
CA GLU A 53 30.04 -11.18 24.86
C GLU A 53 31.40 -11.03 24.16
N LEU A 54 31.39 -10.32 23.03
CA LEU A 54 32.58 -9.87 22.32
C LEU A 54 32.51 -8.38 21.99
N THR A 55 33.55 -7.63 22.37
CA THR A 55 33.78 -6.26 21.88
C THR A 55 34.65 -6.28 20.63
N LEU A 56 34.10 -5.75 19.52
CA LEU A 56 34.81 -5.51 18.28
C LEU A 56 35.15 -4.02 18.16
N HIS A 57 36.38 -3.70 17.76
CA HIS A 57 36.81 -2.31 17.51
C HIS A 57 36.87 -2.05 16.01
N ILE A 58 36.29 -0.93 15.55
CA ILE A 58 36.23 -0.56 14.13
C ILE A 58 37.63 -0.29 13.56
N SER A 59 38.58 0.15 14.39
CA SER A 59 39.94 0.49 13.96
C SER A 59 40.84 -0.72 13.63
N GLY A 60 40.28 -1.91 13.35
CA GLY A 60 41.05 -3.09 12.95
C GLY A 60 42.20 -3.44 13.91
N LYS A 61 41.97 -3.36 15.23
CA LYS A 61 43.03 -3.64 16.22
C LYS A 61 43.52 -5.09 16.07
N ASP A 62 44.84 -5.22 15.89
CA ASP A 62 45.58 -6.46 15.61
C ASP A 62 44.95 -7.74 16.16
N ASN A 63 44.82 -8.72 15.28
CA ASN A 63 44.42 -10.07 15.60
C ASN A 63 45.56 -10.76 16.39
N ARG A 64 45.60 -10.54 17.72
CA ARG A 64 46.72 -10.91 18.62
C ARG A 64 47.12 -12.39 18.59
N CYS A 65 46.25 -13.28 18.10
CA CYS A 65 46.56 -14.71 17.96
C CYS A 65 47.45 -15.00 16.73
N ASN A 66 47.49 -14.12 15.73
CA ASN A 66 48.26 -14.26 14.49
C ASN A 66 49.48 -13.33 14.39
N SER A 67 49.60 -12.30 15.24
CA SER A 67 50.78 -11.42 15.25
C SER A 67 51.96 -12.09 15.98
N ARG A 68 52.84 -12.75 15.21
CA ARG A 68 54.15 -13.22 15.67
C ARG A 68 55.22 -12.23 15.25
N ILE A 69 55.94 -11.66 16.21
CA ILE A 69 57.10 -10.83 15.92
C ILE A 69 58.30 -11.77 15.79
N TRP A 70 58.96 -11.76 14.64
CA TRP A 70 60.16 -12.55 14.38
C TRP A 70 61.38 -11.68 14.66
N GLY A 71 62.20 -12.07 15.62
CA GLY A 71 63.38 -11.31 16.06
C GLY A 71 64.51 -12.24 16.47
N MET A 72 65.75 -11.74 16.44
CA MET A 72 66.89 -12.44 17.07
C MET A 72 66.81 -12.28 18.60
N GLU A 73 66.33 -11.13 19.07
CA GLU A 73 66.14 -10.77 20.48
C GLU A 73 64.69 -10.36 20.76
N LYS A 74 64.28 -10.31 22.04
CA LYS A 74 62.92 -9.98 22.46
C LYS A 74 62.67 -8.46 22.25
N PRO A 75 61.68 -8.04 21.43
CA PRO A 75 61.41 -6.63 21.22
C PRO A 75 60.88 -5.94 22.49
N SER A 76 61.38 -4.74 22.80
CA SER A 76 61.01 -3.93 23.97
C SER A 76 60.18 -2.67 23.64
N THR A 77 59.78 -2.48 22.38
CA THR A 77 59.09 -1.28 21.92
C THR A 77 57.64 -1.21 22.42
N ALA A 78 57.28 -0.13 23.10
CA ALA A 78 55.90 0.22 23.41
C ALA A 78 55.31 1.09 22.28
N ILE A 79 54.11 0.74 21.81
CA ILE A 79 53.34 1.52 20.83
C ILE A 79 52.23 2.24 21.62
N GLU A 80 52.09 3.55 21.44
CA GLU A 80 51.00 4.33 22.03
C GLU A 80 49.71 4.17 21.21
N TYR A 81 48.57 4.05 21.89
CA TYR A 81 47.27 3.79 21.28
C TYR A 81 46.20 4.77 21.78
N GLY A 82 45.34 5.24 20.88
CA GLY A 82 44.14 6.00 21.23
C GLY A 82 43.15 5.14 22.02
N ARG A 83 42.71 5.66 23.19
CA ARG A 83 41.81 4.96 24.13
C ARG A 83 40.39 4.75 23.57
N ASP A 84 39.92 5.62 22.67
CA ASP A 84 38.51 5.71 22.29
C ASP A 84 38.24 5.41 20.80
N SER A 85 38.64 4.23 20.34
CA SER A 85 38.17 3.71 19.04
C SER A 85 36.71 3.26 19.16
N ALA A 86 35.86 3.67 18.21
CA ALA A 86 34.49 3.18 18.11
C ALA A 86 34.44 1.65 18.18
N LYS A 87 33.52 1.13 19.00
CA LYS A 87 33.41 -0.29 19.35
C LYS A 87 31.97 -0.74 19.27
N VAL A 88 31.79 -2.01 18.92
CA VAL A 88 30.50 -2.69 18.89
C VAL A 88 30.61 -3.87 19.86
N ASN A 89 29.70 -3.94 20.83
CA ASN A 89 29.59 -5.11 21.70
C ASN A 89 28.56 -6.05 21.08
N VAL A 90 28.88 -7.34 21.06
CA VAL A 90 28.05 -8.39 20.48
C VAL A 90 27.83 -9.46 21.53
N PHE A 91 26.60 -9.91 21.71
CA PHE A 91 26.25 -11.07 22.55
C PHE A 91 25.83 -12.23 21.66
N CYS A 92 26.17 -13.46 22.04
CA CYS A 92 25.74 -14.65 21.32
C CYS A 92 25.55 -15.81 22.30
N ALA A 93 24.66 -16.74 21.94
CA ALA A 93 24.50 -18.01 22.63
C ALA A 93 24.59 -19.18 21.65
N ILE A 94 25.03 -20.34 22.13
CA ILE A 94 25.20 -21.55 21.33
C ILE A 94 24.78 -22.79 22.13
N SER A 95 24.09 -23.71 21.47
CA SER A 95 23.84 -25.08 21.92
C SER A 95 24.47 -26.09 20.95
N SER A 96 24.38 -27.39 21.23
CA SER A 96 24.84 -28.43 20.29
C SER A 96 24.10 -28.40 18.94
N ARG A 97 22.87 -27.88 18.91
CA ARG A 97 21.98 -27.92 17.74
C ARG A 97 21.88 -26.59 17.00
N LYS A 98 22.15 -25.47 17.68
CA LYS A 98 21.82 -24.15 17.15
C LYS A 98 22.78 -23.08 17.66
N LEU A 99 23.20 -22.22 16.73
CA LEU A 99 23.80 -20.93 17.04
C LEU A 99 22.67 -19.90 17.13
N TYR A 100 22.49 -19.27 18.29
CA TYR A 100 21.59 -18.15 18.44
C TYR A 100 22.30 -16.90 17.90
N SER A 101 21.74 -16.33 16.83
CA SER A 101 22.30 -15.21 16.04
C SER A 101 22.86 -14.09 16.93
N PRO A 102 23.91 -13.35 16.52
CA PRO A 102 24.47 -12.29 17.35
C PRO A 102 23.44 -11.18 17.66
N PHE A 103 23.35 -10.79 18.94
CA PHE A 103 22.67 -9.58 19.40
C PHE A 103 23.67 -8.43 19.51
N PHE A 104 23.40 -7.33 18.81
CA PHE A 104 24.28 -6.15 18.81
C PHE A 104 23.79 -5.15 19.85
N PHE A 105 24.64 -4.80 20.81
CA PHE A 105 24.32 -3.76 21.78
C PHE A 105 24.46 -2.37 21.13
N CYS A 106 23.42 -1.54 21.27
CA CYS A 106 23.48 -0.14 20.86
C CYS A 106 24.38 0.71 21.77
N GLU A 107 24.56 0.28 23.02
CA GLU A 107 25.31 1.01 24.03
C GLU A 107 26.80 0.63 24.03
N GLY A 108 27.67 1.63 24.27
CA GLY A 108 29.12 1.43 24.28
C GLY A 108 29.62 0.50 25.40
N SER A 109 28.83 0.30 26.45
CA SER A 109 29.15 -0.59 27.58
C SER A 109 27.91 -1.36 28.00
N VAL A 110 28.05 -2.67 28.21
CA VAL A 110 26.96 -3.51 28.72
C VAL A 110 26.82 -3.24 30.22
N THR A 111 25.63 -2.82 30.66
CA THR A 111 25.28 -2.69 32.08
C THR A 111 24.41 -3.88 32.51
N SER A 112 24.26 -4.13 33.82
CA SER A 112 23.38 -5.22 34.31
C SER A 112 21.94 -5.11 33.81
N ASN A 113 21.40 -3.89 33.65
CA ASN A 113 20.02 -3.68 33.17
C ASN A 113 19.89 -3.99 31.67
N VAL A 114 20.89 -3.62 30.89
CA VAL A 114 20.94 -3.88 29.44
C VAL A 114 21.09 -5.37 29.19
N TYR A 115 21.95 -6.02 29.98
CA TYR A 115 22.10 -7.46 29.96
C TYR A 115 20.79 -8.19 30.30
N LEU A 116 20.11 -7.76 31.37
CA LEU A 116 18.80 -8.30 31.74
C LEU A 116 17.77 -8.16 30.61
N TYR A 117 17.70 -6.98 29.99
CA TYR A 117 16.80 -6.76 28.86
C TYR A 117 17.11 -7.70 27.69
N THR A 118 18.39 -7.90 27.36
CA THR A 118 18.81 -8.86 26.33
C THR A 118 18.40 -10.31 26.68
N LEU A 119 18.52 -10.70 27.95
CA LEU A 119 18.04 -12.02 28.38
C LEU A 119 16.52 -12.14 28.24
N GLU A 120 15.76 -11.19 28.81
CA GLU A 120 14.30 -11.20 28.86
C GLU A 120 13.66 -11.17 27.47
N VAL A 121 14.04 -10.19 26.65
CA VAL A 121 13.36 -9.89 25.40
C VAL A 121 13.90 -10.76 24.27
N TRP A 122 15.21 -10.97 24.23
CA TRP A 122 15.86 -11.56 23.07
C TRP A 122 16.21 -13.04 23.26
N LEU A 123 16.89 -13.43 24.33
CA LEU A 123 17.35 -14.82 24.47
C LEU A 123 16.21 -15.74 24.92
N MET A 124 15.50 -15.42 26.01
CA MET A 124 14.50 -16.33 26.60
C MET A 124 13.32 -16.60 25.67
N SER A 125 12.92 -15.62 24.85
CA SER A 125 11.87 -15.80 23.83
C SER A 125 12.25 -16.84 22.78
N GLN A 126 13.51 -16.86 22.34
CA GLN A 126 14.03 -17.85 21.41
C GLN A 126 14.18 -19.23 22.07
N LEU A 127 14.69 -19.27 23.31
CA LEU A 127 14.85 -20.53 24.03
C LEU A 127 13.50 -21.21 24.30
N ALA A 128 12.50 -20.46 24.75
CA ALA A 128 11.15 -20.98 24.99
C ALA A 128 10.48 -21.56 23.74
N THR A 129 10.87 -21.09 22.54
CA THR A 129 10.38 -21.64 21.27
C THR A 129 11.06 -22.97 20.91
N ASP A 130 12.33 -23.13 21.26
CA ASP A 130 13.12 -24.31 20.88
C ASP A 130 12.94 -25.48 21.86
N SER A 131 13.06 -25.23 23.17
CA SER A 131 12.91 -26.24 24.23
C SER A 131 12.70 -25.57 25.59
N LEU A 132 11.91 -26.20 26.46
CA LEU A 132 11.81 -25.80 27.88
C LEU A 132 12.85 -26.51 28.76
N ASP A 133 13.48 -27.57 28.25
CA ASP A 133 14.49 -28.36 28.96
C ASP A 133 15.88 -27.96 28.48
N TYR A 134 16.48 -27.00 29.17
CA TYR A 134 17.84 -26.52 28.95
C TYR A 134 18.49 -26.02 30.24
N ILE A 135 19.82 -25.99 30.24
CA ILE A 135 20.67 -25.39 31.28
C ILE A 135 21.40 -24.20 30.65
N PHE A 136 21.17 -23.00 31.18
CA PHE A 136 21.78 -21.77 30.68
C PHE A 136 23.10 -21.46 31.40
N GLN A 137 24.19 -21.29 30.65
CA GLN A 137 25.50 -20.93 31.18
C GLN A 137 25.87 -19.48 30.82
N GLN A 138 26.30 -18.73 31.83
CA GLN A 138 26.89 -17.39 31.72
C GLN A 138 28.19 -17.30 32.53
N ASP A 139 29.08 -16.39 32.14
CA ASP A 139 30.37 -16.22 32.81
C ASP A 139 30.26 -15.41 34.13
N GLY A 140 31.40 -15.13 34.76
CA GLY A 140 31.47 -14.38 36.02
C GLY A 140 31.57 -12.85 35.86
N ALA A 141 31.15 -12.25 34.73
CA ALA A 141 31.25 -10.80 34.57
C ALA A 141 30.39 -10.06 35.61
N PRO A 142 30.84 -8.90 36.14
CA PRO A 142 30.09 -8.16 37.16
C PRO A 142 28.66 -7.78 36.74
N THR A 143 28.44 -7.58 35.44
CA THR A 143 27.13 -7.29 34.84
C THR A 143 26.14 -8.43 35.06
N HIS A 144 26.60 -9.68 34.98
CA HIS A 144 25.80 -10.89 35.10
C HIS A 144 25.44 -11.20 36.56
N TRP A 145 26.21 -10.64 37.50
CA TRP A 145 26.00 -10.81 38.94
C TRP A 145 25.11 -9.73 39.58
N GLY A 146 24.53 -8.84 38.78
CA GLY A 146 23.59 -7.83 39.25
C GLY A 146 22.34 -8.45 39.91
N THR A 147 21.84 -7.82 40.97
CA THR A 147 20.69 -8.33 41.76
C THR A 147 19.44 -8.58 40.91
N ALA A 148 19.16 -7.71 39.93
CA ALA A 148 18.02 -7.86 39.03
C ALA A 148 18.18 -9.08 38.11
N VAL A 149 19.38 -9.30 37.56
CA VAL A 149 19.70 -10.46 36.70
C VAL A 149 19.55 -11.76 37.48
N ARG A 150 20.11 -11.82 38.69
CA ARG A 150 20.00 -13.01 39.56
C ARG A 150 18.57 -13.30 39.98
N THR A 151 17.82 -12.27 40.37
CA THR A 151 16.39 -12.40 40.70
C THR A 151 15.61 -12.98 39.52
N PHE A 152 15.86 -12.46 38.31
CA PHE A 152 15.22 -12.95 37.10
C PHE A 152 15.55 -14.43 36.83
N LEU A 153 16.84 -14.81 36.88
CA LEU A 153 17.29 -16.18 36.63
C LEU A 153 16.76 -17.16 37.69
N ASN A 154 16.75 -16.77 38.96
CA ASN A 154 16.17 -17.57 40.04
C ASN A 154 14.64 -17.75 39.86
N GLN A 155 13.93 -16.76 39.34
CA GLN A 155 12.49 -16.88 39.10
C GLN A 155 12.16 -17.77 37.89
N HIS A 156 12.92 -17.64 36.80
CA HIS A 156 12.56 -18.25 35.52
C HIS A 156 13.31 -19.56 35.22
N LEU A 157 14.51 -19.74 35.78
CA LEU A 157 15.41 -20.86 35.56
C LEU A 157 15.81 -21.55 36.86
N GLN A 158 14.88 -21.77 37.80
CA GLN A 158 15.15 -22.49 39.06
C GLN A 158 15.94 -23.79 38.81
N LYS A 159 17.15 -23.89 39.37
CA LYS A 159 18.08 -25.01 39.16
C LYS A 159 18.35 -25.34 37.69
N ARG A 160 18.33 -24.36 36.79
CA ARG A 160 18.58 -24.53 35.35
C ARG A 160 19.53 -23.48 34.78
N TRP A 161 20.35 -22.89 35.63
CA TRP A 161 21.38 -21.95 35.21
C TRP A 161 22.70 -22.15 35.95
N VAL A 162 23.80 -21.88 35.26
CA VAL A 162 25.18 -22.06 35.68
C VAL A 162 25.90 -20.72 35.56
N ALA A 163 26.34 -20.19 36.70
CA ALA A 163 27.01 -18.90 36.79
C ALA A 163 27.82 -18.81 38.09
N GLN A 164 28.45 -17.67 38.33
CA GLN A 164 28.93 -17.36 39.68
C GLN A 164 27.73 -17.22 40.64
N SER A 165 27.74 -17.96 41.75
CA SER A 165 26.65 -18.00 42.74
C SER A 165 27.10 -17.66 44.16
N GLY A 166 26.16 -17.15 44.97
CA GLY A 166 26.28 -17.05 46.43
C GLY A 166 25.23 -17.92 47.15
N ASP A 167 25.24 -17.92 48.48
CA ASP A 167 24.40 -18.81 49.32
C ASP A 167 22.89 -18.65 49.12
N ALA A 168 22.44 -17.55 48.51
CA ALA A 168 21.04 -17.24 48.23
C ALA A 168 20.58 -17.53 46.79
N ASP A 169 21.45 -18.09 45.94
CA ASP A 169 21.13 -18.39 44.53
C ASP A 169 20.75 -19.86 44.32
N ASP A 170 19.67 -20.10 43.59
CA ASP A 170 19.19 -21.45 43.24
C ASP A 170 19.79 -21.89 41.88
N VAL A 171 21.12 -21.92 41.83
CA VAL A 171 21.89 -22.35 40.65
C VAL A 171 21.89 -23.87 40.50
N PHE A 172 21.99 -24.34 39.26
CA PHE A 172 22.28 -25.74 38.97
C PHE A 172 23.71 -26.11 39.42
N CYS A 173 24.69 -25.27 39.10
CA CYS A 173 26.09 -25.42 39.50
C CYS A 173 26.81 -24.07 39.49
N SER A 174 27.82 -23.91 40.35
CA SER A 174 28.68 -22.72 40.36
C SER A 174 29.76 -22.79 39.27
N TRP A 175 29.89 -21.73 38.47
CA TRP A 175 30.92 -21.62 37.43
C TRP A 175 32.24 -21.07 37.97
N LEU A 176 33.37 -21.55 37.42
CA LEU A 176 34.70 -21.04 37.77
C LEU A 176 34.90 -19.62 37.23
N GLN A 177 35.38 -18.72 38.08
CA GLN A 177 35.85 -17.42 37.62
C GLN A 177 37.06 -17.60 36.67
N ARG A 178 37.13 -16.76 35.63
CA ARG A 178 38.31 -16.63 34.74
C ARG A 178 38.67 -17.91 33.97
N SER A 179 37.67 -18.66 33.50
CA SER A 179 37.87 -19.89 32.72
C SER A 179 37.36 -19.80 31.27
N PRO A 180 37.93 -18.91 30.42
CA PRO A 180 37.47 -18.73 29.04
C PRO A 180 37.71 -19.96 28.15
N ASN A 181 38.65 -20.84 28.53
CA ASN A 181 38.94 -22.08 27.80
C ASN A 181 37.82 -23.13 27.91
N LEU A 182 36.82 -22.89 28.77
CA LEU A 182 35.71 -23.82 29.00
C LEU A 182 34.40 -23.38 28.33
N THR A 183 34.38 -22.24 27.62
CA THR A 183 33.19 -21.76 26.89
C THR A 183 33.41 -21.80 25.38
N PRO A 184 32.56 -22.50 24.60
CA PRO A 184 32.64 -22.57 23.13
C PRO A 184 32.65 -21.21 22.43
N CYS A 185 31.95 -20.22 22.99
CA CYS A 185 31.97 -18.86 22.49
C CYS A 185 33.40 -18.29 22.44
N ASN A 186 34.18 -18.45 23.52
CA ASN A 186 35.54 -17.92 23.61
C ASN A 186 36.57 -18.70 22.81
N PHE A 187 36.61 -20.03 22.95
CA PHE A 187 37.68 -20.83 22.32
C PHE A 187 37.45 -21.09 20.82
N TYR A 188 36.22 -20.92 20.31
CA TYR A 188 35.88 -21.21 18.92
C TYR A 188 35.22 -20.03 18.20
N ILE A 189 34.00 -19.64 18.60
CA ILE A 189 33.17 -18.68 17.84
C ILE A 189 33.90 -17.34 17.66
N TRP A 190 34.38 -16.77 18.76
CA TRP A 190 35.02 -15.45 18.73
C TRP A 190 36.37 -15.46 18.04
N GLY A 191 37.10 -16.58 18.05
CA GLY A 191 38.30 -16.75 17.24
C GLY A 191 37.96 -16.69 15.74
N TYR A 192 36.97 -17.47 15.32
CA TYR A 192 36.50 -17.49 13.94
C TYR A 192 35.97 -16.13 13.45
N VAL A 193 35.17 -15.44 14.28
CA VAL A 193 34.63 -14.12 13.94
C VAL A 193 35.74 -13.09 13.79
N LYS A 194 36.71 -13.04 14.71
CA LYS A 194 37.84 -12.09 14.63
C LYS A 194 38.71 -12.33 13.40
N ASP A 195 38.94 -13.59 13.02
CA ASP A 195 39.69 -13.93 11.81
C ASP A 195 39.01 -13.42 10.53
N ARG A 196 37.67 -13.39 10.48
CA ARG A 196 36.94 -12.85 9.33
C ARG A 196 36.80 -11.32 9.34
N VAL A 197 36.66 -10.72 10.52
CA VAL A 197 36.47 -9.25 10.67
C VAL A 197 37.79 -8.49 10.54
N SER A 198 38.93 -9.09 10.92
CA SER A 198 40.25 -8.45 10.88
C SER A 198 40.82 -8.19 9.47
N VAL A 199 40.12 -8.64 8.41
CA VAL A 199 40.52 -8.41 7.00
C VAL A 199 40.07 -7.03 6.49
N LEU A 200 39.16 -6.34 7.19
CA LEU A 200 38.52 -5.12 6.70
C LEU A 200 38.91 -3.91 7.55
N SER A 201 39.98 -3.21 7.17
CA SER A 201 40.18 -1.81 7.58
C SER A 201 39.29 -0.91 6.71
N LEU A 202 38.00 -0.82 7.05
CA LEU A 202 37.06 0.04 6.34
C LEU A 202 37.23 1.50 6.77
N GLN A 203 37.52 2.38 5.81
CA GLN A 203 37.55 3.82 5.99
C GLN A 203 36.23 4.46 5.54
N ILE A 204 35.97 5.69 5.98
CA ILE A 204 34.81 6.48 5.52
C ILE A 204 34.86 6.67 3.98
N ALA A 205 36.05 6.78 3.40
CA ALA A 205 36.24 6.84 1.96
C ALA A 205 35.67 5.59 1.25
N ASP A 206 35.94 4.39 1.77
CA ASP A 206 35.42 3.13 1.22
C ASP A 206 33.88 3.08 1.29
N MET A 207 33.29 3.65 2.35
CA MET A 207 31.83 3.73 2.48
C MET A 207 31.22 4.69 1.47
N ILE A 208 31.87 5.85 1.23
CA ILE A 208 31.43 6.83 0.22
C ILE A 208 31.56 6.22 -1.18
N ASP A 209 32.69 5.59 -1.49
CA ASP A 209 32.92 4.94 -2.79
C ASP A 209 31.94 3.80 -3.03
N PHE A 210 31.65 2.99 -2.00
CA PHE A 210 30.62 1.96 -2.09
C PHE A 210 29.24 2.56 -2.32
N LEU A 211 28.87 3.64 -1.63
CA LEU A 211 27.57 4.30 -1.83
C LEU A 211 27.45 4.88 -3.25
N CYS A 212 28.49 5.56 -3.74
CA CYS A 212 28.56 6.05 -5.11
C CYS A 212 28.43 4.91 -6.12
N THR A 213 29.14 3.80 -5.90
CA THR A 213 29.07 2.60 -6.73
C THR A 213 27.68 1.96 -6.68
N TYR A 214 27.04 1.93 -5.50
CA TYR A 214 25.68 1.42 -5.34
C TYR A 214 24.67 2.25 -6.13
N ILE A 215 24.70 3.57 -6.00
CA ILE A 215 23.80 4.47 -6.71
C ILE A 215 23.96 4.33 -8.23
N GLN A 216 25.20 4.21 -8.72
CA GLN A 216 25.47 4.02 -10.15
C GLN A 216 24.98 2.66 -10.69
N ASN A 217 24.88 1.66 -9.83
CA ASN A 217 24.61 0.27 -10.20
C ASN A 217 23.23 -0.24 -9.81
N ASP A 218 22.38 0.62 -9.24
CA ASP A 218 20.99 0.30 -8.93
C ASP A 218 20.17 0.14 -10.22
N ASN A 219 20.16 -1.08 -10.75
CA ASN A 219 19.47 -1.45 -11.99
C ASN A 219 18.28 -2.36 -11.76
N ILE A 220 17.88 -2.60 -10.49
CA ILE A 220 16.82 -3.56 -10.15
C ILE A 220 15.51 -3.16 -10.84
N GLY A 221 15.15 -1.88 -10.76
CA GLY A 221 13.96 -1.35 -11.41
C GLY A 221 13.99 -1.49 -12.93
N VAL A 222 15.16 -1.30 -13.54
CA VAL A 222 15.34 -1.41 -15.00
C VAL A 222 15.13 -2.86 -15.46
N LEU A 223 15.70 -3.84 -14.74
CA LEU A 223 15.50 -5.26 -15.03
C LEU A 223 14.04 -5.67 -14.83
N ALA A 224 13.40 -5.21 -13.74
CA ALA A 224 11.99 -5.51 -13.46
C ALA A 224 11.06 -4.99 -14.56
N HIS A 225 11.26 -3.74 -15.00
CA HIS A 225 10.48 -3.14 -16.10
C HIS A 225 10.70 -3.89 -17.41
N ALA A 226 11.94 -4.28 -17.71
CA ALA A 226 12.23 -5.04 -18.93
C ALA A 226 11.58 -6.42 -18.92
N HIS A 227 11.69 -7.16 -17.81
CA HIS A 227 11.03 -8.45 -17.63
C HIS A 227 9.51 -8.33 -17.80
N LEU A 228 8.90 -7.33 -17.18
CA LEU A 228 7.45 -7.10 -17.26
C LEU A 228 6.98 -6.80 -18.69
N ALA A 229 7.70 -5.93 -19.41
CA ALA A 229 7.36 -5.61 -20.79
C ALA A 229 7.50 -6.83 -21.72
N TRP A 230 8.58 -7.62 -21.59
CA TRP A 230 8.77 -8.83 -22.38
C TRP A 230 7.76 -9.92 -22.07
N ALA A 231 7.39 -10.07 -20.80
CA ALA A 231 6.39 -11.04 -20.37
C ALA A 231 4.99 -10.71 -20.92
N ASP A 232 4.70 -9.43 -21.20
CA ASP A 232 3.43 -9.03 -21.80
C ASP A 232 3.40 -9.27 -23.32
N VAL A 233 4.51 -8.99 -24.02
CA VAL A 233 4.60 -9.14 -25.49
C VAL A 233 4.69 -10.59 -25.93
N HIS A 234 5.47 -11.41 -25.23
CA HIS A 234 5.78 -12.77 -25.71
C HIS A 234 4.61 -13.74 -25.50
N PRO A 235 4.29 -14.61 -26.48
CA PRO A 235 3.24 -15.63 -26.34
C PRO A 235 3.49 -16.62 -25.19
N GLU A 236 4.76 -16.93 -24.91
CA GLU A 236 5.17 -17.78 -23.78
C GLU A 236 5.22 -17.02 -22.44
N GLY A 237 4.95 -15.71 -22.47
CA GLY A 237 4.96 -14.82 -21.33
C GLY A 237 6.27 -14.86 -20.55
N ILE A 238 6.17 -15.15 -19.25
CA ILE A 238 7.31 -15.26 -18.33
C ILE A 238 8.25 -16.42 -18.66
N PHE A 239 7.80 -17.43 -19.42
CA PHE A 239 8.60 -18.59 -19.80
C PHE A 239 9.42 -18.36 -21.07
N SER A 240 9.26 -17.20 -21.72
CA SER A 240 10.07 -16.84 -22.88
C SER A 240 11.56 -16.84 -22.52
N LYS A 241 12.40 -17.21 -23.49
CA LYS A 241 13.86 -17.24 -23.32
C LYS A 241 14.41 -15.90 -22.78
N VAL A 242 13.89 -14.78 -23.26
CA VAL A 242 14.34 -13.44 -22.84
C VAL A 242 13.98 -13.17 -21.38
N CYS A 243 12.74 -13.47 -20.96
CA CYS A 243 12.32 -13.32 -19.57
C CYS A 243 13.16 -14.20 -18.62
N MET A 244 13.42 -15.45 -19.00
CA MET A 244 14.24 -16.37 -18.21
C MET A 244 15.69 -15.89 -18.04
N GLU A 245 16.31 -15.33 -19.08
CA GLU A 245 17.66 -14.74 -18.96
C GLU A 245 17.67 -13.50 -18.07
N ILE A 246 16.64 -12.64 -18.14
CA ILE A 246 16.51 -11.49 -17.23
C ILE A 246 16.27 -11.97 -15.79
N ALA A 247 15.45 -13.00 -15.59
CA ALA A 247 15.17 -13.57 -14.26
C ALA A 247 16.44 -14.14 -13.60
N LYS A 248 17.34 -14.78 -14.36
CA LYS A 248 18.64 -15.25 -13.84
C LYS A 248 19.53 -14.11 -13.33
N LYS A 249 19.40 -12.91 -13.90
CA LYS A 249 20.16 -11.72 -13.51
C LYS A 249 19.60 -11.04 -12.25
N TYR A 250 18.32 -11.24 -11.95
CA TYR A 250 17.62 -10.54 -10.87
C TYR A 250 18.25 -10.73 -9.48
N PRO A 251 18.60 -11.95 -9.02
CA PRO A 251 19.24 -12.15 -7.72
C PRO A 251 20.61 -11.48 -7.62
N LEU A 252 21.38 -11.45 -8.72
CA LEU A 252 22.71 -10.86 -8.75
C LEU A 252 22.65 -9.35 -8.50
N VAL A 253 21.71 -8.64 -9.14
CA VAL A 253 21.53 -7.20 -8.94
C VAL A 253 20.94 -6.90 -7.57
N LEU A 254 20.00 -7.72 -7.09
CA LEU A 254 19.39 -7.55 -5.76
C LEU A 254 20.43 -7.69 -4.64
N ASP A 255 21.33 -8.66 -4.75
CA ASP A 255 22.40 -8.89 -3.78
C ASP A 255 23.66 -8.04 -4.06
N PHE A 256 23.60 -7.03 -4.96
CA PHE A 256 24.73 -6.13 -5.21
C PHE A 256 25.22 -5.47 -3.91
N ALA A 257 24.31 -5.03 -3.04
CA ALA A 257 24.67 -4.42 -1.75
C ALA A 257 25.49 -5.34 -0.83
N LYS A 258 25.40 -6.66 -1.03
CA LYS A 258 26.09 -7.68 -0.23
C LYS A 258 27.31 -8.25 -0.92
N SER A 259 27.24 -8.40 -2.25
CA SER A 259 28.20 -9.14 -3.06
C SER A 259 29.17 -8.24 -3.83
N GLY A 260 28.80 -6.97 -4.08
CA GLY A 260 29.54 -6.04 -4.94
C GLY A 260 29.48 -6.38 -6.43
N PHE A 261 28.78 -7.46 -6.83
CA PHE A 261 28.64 -7.87 -8.22
C PHE A 261 27.31 -7.38 -8.80
N THR A 262 27.35 -6.80 -10.01
CA THR A 262 26.16 -6.34 -10.74
C THR A 262 26.16 -6.88 -12.17
N CYS A 263 25.00 -6.84 -12.81
CA CYS A 263 24.85 -7.18 -14.21
C CYS A 263 23.80 -6.28 -14.87
N TYR A 264 23.88 -6.16 -16.20
CA TYR A 264 23.04 -5.24 -16.96
C TYR A 264 22.26 -5.98 -18.06
N LEU A 265 21.21 -5.32 -18.55
CA LEU A 265 20.46 -5.78 -19.70
C LEU A 265 21.30 -5.73 -20.97
N GLY A 266 21.37 -6.84 -21.69
CA GLY A 266 21.93 -6.93 -23.02
C GLY A 266 21.09 -6.18 -24.06
N SER A 267 21.64 -5.97 -25.26
CA SER A 267 20.94 -5.23 -26.34
C SER A 267 19.60 -5.87 -26.73
N GLY A 268 19.52 -7.21 -26.75
CA GLY A 268 18.29 -7.95 -27.05
C GLY A 268 17.30 -8.06 -25.88
N GLU A 269 17.71 -7.70 -24.67
CA GLU A 269 16.87 -7.76 -23.46
C GLU A 269 16.22 -6.41 -23.13
N LYS A 270 16.62 -5.34 -23.83
CA LYS A 270 16.01 -4.01 -23.67
C LYS A 270 14.72 -3.93 -24.51
N PRO A 271 13.53 -3.80 -23.89
CA PRO A 271 12.29 -3.65 -24.64
C PRO A 271 12.29 -2.35 -25.44
N LYS A 272 11.76 -2.41 -26.65
CA LYS A 272 11.57 -1.25 -27.53
C LYS A 272 10.15 -0.69 -27.47
N LEU A 273 9.21 -1.55 -27.10
CA LEU A 273 7.79 -1.28 -26.97
C LEU A 273 7.38 -1.60 -25.55
N TYR A 274 6.56 -0.74 -24.95
CA TYR A 274 6.06 -0.91 -23.60
C TYR A 274 4.53 -1.02 -23.61
N PRO A 275 3.94 -1.89 -22.78
CA PRO A 275 2.49 -1.94 -22.66
C PRO A 275 1.94 -0.65 -22.04
N ASP A 276 0.72 -0.29 -22.42
CA ASP A 276 -0.02 0.89 -21.98
C ASP A 276 -0.06 1.07 -20.45
N PHE A 277 -0.23 -0.02 -19.71
CA PHE A 277 -0.26 0.01 -18.24
C PHE A 277 1.07 0.43 -17.57
N MET A 278 2.17 0.50 -18.32
CA MET A 278 3.46 0.98 -17.80
C MET A 278 3.65 2.50 -17.95
N GLU A 279 2.72 3.20 -18.61
CA GLU A 279 2.69 4.66 -18.72
C GLU A 279 4.00 5.27 -19.24
N LYS A 280 4.65 4.58 -20.17
CA LYS A 280 5.91 5.04 -20.79
C LYS A 280 5.70 5.86 -22.05
N GLY A 281 4.45 6.19 -22.40
CA GLY A 281 4.07 6.89 -23.62
C GLY A 281 4.81 8.22 -23.86
N ALA A 282 5.15 8.97 -22.81
CA ALA A 282 5.87 10.24 -22.98
C ALA A 282 7.28 10.09 -23.55
N ILE A 283 7.95 8.96 -23.27
CA ILE A 283 9.36 8.76 -23.58
C ILE A 283 9.56 7.65 -24.62
N ASN A 284 8.79 6.56 -24.49
CA ASN A 284 8.92 5.34 -25.26
C ASN A 284 7.64 5.00 -26.03
N ASN A 285 7.81 4.25 -27.12
CA ASN A 285 6.70 3.75 -27.90
C ASN A 285 5.85 2.76 -27.09
N SER A 286 4.55 2.99 -27.06
CA SER A 286 3.60 2.19 -26.28
C SER A 286 2.59 1.44 -27.16
N TYR A 287 2.03 0.34 -26.63
CA TYR A 287 0.98 -0.45 -27.27
C TYR A 287 -0.11 -0.88 -26.27
N LYS A 288 -1.31 -1.19 -26.77
CA LYS A 288 -2.44 -1.65 -25.96
C LYS A 288 -2.24 -3.12 -25.54
N SER A 289 -2.02 -3.38 -24.26
CA SER A 289 -1.87 -4.75 -23.75
C SER A 289 -3.18 -5.52 -23.83
N LYS A 290 -3.12 -6.75 -24.35
CA LYS A 290 -4.24 -7.70 -24.44
C LYS A 290 -4.30 -8.67 -23.25
N ASN A 291 -3.41 -8.53 -22.28
CA ASN A 291 -3.34 -9.41 -21.11
C ASN A 291 -4.08 -8.80 -19.91
N ALA A 292 -4.23 -9.61 -18.85
CA ALA A 292 -4.98 -9.25 -17.66
C ALA A 292 -4.56 -7.89 -17.04
N LEU A 293 -3.25 -7.59 -17.02
CA LEU A 293 -2.75 -6.32 -16.48
C LEU A 293 -3.22 -5.11 -17.27
N GLY A 294 -3.23 -5.19 -18.60
CA GLY A 294 -3.78 -4.14 -19.46
C GLY A 294 -5.27 -3.91 -19.21
N PHE A 295 -6.05 -4.99 -19.10
CA PHE A 295 -7.49 -4.89 -18.80
C PHE A 295 -7.74 -4.25 -17.43
N LEU A 296 -7.03 -4.70 -16.40
CA LEU A 296 -7.14 -4.16 -15.05
C LEU A 296 -6.75 -2.68 -15.01
N TYR A 297 -5.66 -2.31 -15.68
CA TYR A 297 -5.20 -0.93 -15.77
C TYR A 297 -6.27 0.00 -16.33
N ARG A 298 -6.86 -0.35 -17.49
CA ARG A 298 -7.91 0.45 -18.13
C ARG A 298 -9.19 0.50 -17.29
N ALA A 299 -9.57 -0.61 -16.63
CA ALA A 299 -10.70 -0.63 -15.71
C ALA A 299 -10.48 0.30 -14.51
N VAL A 300 -9.29 0.28 -13.92
CA VAL A 300 -8.92 1.14 -12.78
C VAL A 300 -8.87 2.61 -13.20
N ARG A 301 -8.29 2.95 -14.36
CA ARG A 301 -8.34 4.33 -14.88
C ARG A 301 -9.77 4.82 -15.02
N ASN A 302 -10.67 4.01 -15.58
CA ASN A 302 -12.08 4.39 -15.70
C ASN A 302 -12.74 4.68 -14.34
N LEU A 303 -12.44 3.88 -13.31
CA LEU A 303 -12.88 4.13 -11.94
C LEU A 303 -12.24 5.39 -11.35
N GLU A 304 -10.95 5.61 -11.57
CA GLU A 304 -10.24 6.82 -11.14
C GLU A 304 -10.88 8.09 -11.71
N ALA A 305 -11.24 8.10 -13.00
CA ALA A 305 -12.01 9.19 -13.60
C ALA A 305 -13.41 9.42 -13.01
N CYS A 306 -13.96 8.44 -12.27
CA CYS A 306 -15.21 8.63 -11.53
C CYS A 306 -14.93 9.29 -10.18
N VAL A 307 -13.95 8.74 -9.47
CA VAL A 307 -13.67 9.08 -8.08
C VAL A 307 -12.95 10.43 -7.98
N SER A 308 -12.07 10.76 -8.93
CA SER A 308 -11.38 12.05 -8.99
C SER A 308 -12.32 13.26 -9.10
N LYS A 309 -13.54 13.04 -9.60
CA LYS A 309 -14.56 14.07 -9.76
C LYS A 309 -15.34 14.34 -8.48
N VAL A 310 -15.40 13.38 -7.56
CA VAL A 310 -16.20 13.54 -6.35
C VAL A 310 -15.40 14.36 -5.35
N ASP A 311 -15.71 15.65 -5.30
CA ASP A 311 -15.30 16.47 -4.18
C ASP A 311 -16.17 16.13 -2.95
N VAL A 312 -15.78 15.05 -2.26
CA VAL A 312 -16.42 14.60 -1.00
C VAL A 312 -16.46 15.75 0.01
N MET A 313 -15.57 16.75 -0.10
CA MET A 313 -15.54 17.89 0.80
C MET A 313 -16.68 18.88 0.60
N ASN A 314 -17.31 18.90 -0.57
CA ASN A 314 -18.35 19.88 -0.92
C ASN A 314 -19.78 19.30 -1.00
N LEU A 315 -19.98 18.04 -0.58
CA LEU A 315 -21.34 17.48 -0.44
C LEU A 315 -22.15 18.30 0.58
N GLU A 316 -23.41 18.62 0.26
CA GLU A 316 -24.34 19.25 1.21
C GLU A 316 -24.49 18.35 2.45
N ARG A 317 -24.26 18.93 3.62
CA ARG A 317 -24.20 18.20 4.89
C ARG A 317 -25.44 18.53 5.71
N GLU A 318 -26.32 17.56 5.86
CA GLU A 318 -27.43 17.62 6.81
C GLU A 318 -27.04 16.94 8.12
N LEU A 319 -27.46 17.53 9.24
CA LEU A 319 -27.30 16.92 10.56
C LEU A 319 -28.30 15.77 10.71
N ASP A 320 -27.84 14.59 11.11
CA ASP A 320 -28.74 13.51 11.50
C ASP A 320 -29.28 13.83 12.90
N GLU A 321 -30.55 14.24 12.96
CA GLU A 321 -31.25 14.54 14.21
C GLU A 321 -31.21 13.38 15.20
N ASN A 322 -31.06 12.13 14.73
CA ASN A 322 -31.00 10.97 15.61
C ASN A 322 -29.65 10.84 16.33
N LEU A 323 -28.63 11.61 15.95
CA LEU A 323 -27.35 11.71 16.65
C LEU A 323 -27.30 12.91 17.62
N ILE A 324 -28.39 13.68 17.73
CA ILE A 324 -28.51 14.79 18.66
C ILE A 324 -29.05 14.28 20.00
N TYR A 325 -28.37 14.61 21.10
CA TYR A 325 -28.77 14.26 22.46
C TYR A 325 -29.04 15.52 23.30
N PRO A 326 -30.18 15.62 24.01
CA PRO A 326 -30.51 16.82 24.79
C PRO A 326 -29.47 17.18 25.86
N GLY A 327 -29.10 18.46 25.94
CA GLY A 327 -28.11 18.98 26.89
C GLY A 327 -26.66 18.94 26.39
N TRP A 328 -26.47 18.76 25.08
CA TRP A 328 -25.16 18.85 24.42
C TRP A 328 -24.60 20.27 24.45
N GLU A 329 -25.45 21.29 24.54
CA GLU A 329 -25.11 22.71 24.52
C GLU A 329 -24.12 23.07 25.63
N ASN A 330 -24.26 22.41 26.78
CA ASN A 330 -23.40 22.58 27.96
C ASN A 330 -21.93 22.21 27.68
N TYR A 331 -21.67 21.39 26.65
CA TYR A 331 -20.34 20.91 26.29
C TYR A 331 -19.83 21.50 24.97
N ARG A 332 -20.54 22.47 24.39
CA ARG A 332 -20.20 23.05 23.08
C ARG A 332 -18.78 23.62 23.05
N GLU A 333 -18.43 24.48 24.00
CA GLU A 333 -17.12 25.15 24.03
C GLU A 333 -15.97 24.15 24.17
N SER A 334 -16.11 23.19 25.09
CA SER A 334 -15.14 22.10 25.24
C SER A 334 -15.01 21.25 23.97
N ALA A 335 -16.12 20.95 23.30
CA ALA A 335 -16.13 20.20 22.05
C ALA A 335 -15.41 20.96 20.91
N GLU A 336 -15.63 22.28 20.80
CA GLU A 336 -14.95 23.14 19.81
C GLU A 336 -13.44 23.20 20.02
N GLU A 337 -12.98 23.25 21.28
CA GLU A 337 -11.56 23.21 21.62
C GLU A 337 -10.90 21.90 21.17
N HIS A 338 -11.45 20.75 21.59
CA HIS A 338 -10.91 19.44 21.21
C HIS A 338 -10.96 19.24 19.69
N ARG A 339 -12.02 19.69 19.03
CA ARG A 339 -12.13 19.64 17.56
C ARG A 339 -11.03 20.46 16.89
N ARG A 340 -10.75 21.68 17.36
CA ARG A 340 -9.67 22.53 16.81
C ARG A 340 -8.31 21.86 16.95
N GLU A 341 -8.03 21.27 18.12
CA GLU A 341 -6.76 20.59 18.37
C GLU A 341 -6.61 19.33 17.50
N TYR A 342 -7.65 18.50 17.43
CA TYR A 342 -7.67 17.30 16.57
C TYR A 342 -7.46 17.68 15.10
N THR A 343 -8.22 18.67 14.61
CA THR A 343 -8.11 19.17 13.23
C THR A 343 -6.71 19.68 12.92
N LYS A 344 -6.11 20.45 13.82
CA LYS A 344 -4.73 20.94 13.68
C LYS A 344 -3.73 19.78 13.60
N ARG A 345 -3.87 18.77 14.46
CA ARG A 345 -2.99 17.59 14.48
C ARG A 345 -3.10 16.78 13.19
N VAL A 346 -4.33 16.46 12.76
CA VAL A 346 -4.57 15.73 11.49
C VAL A 346 -4.02 16.51 10.31
N ASN A 347 -4.32 17.82 10.19
CA ASN A 347 -3.80 18.65 9.11
C ASN A 347 -2.27 18.72 9.08
N ASN A 348 -1.59 18.71 10.23
CA ASN A 348 -0.13 18.68 10.27
C ASN A 348 0.42 17.34 9.76
N ILE A 349 -0.24 16.22 10.07
CA ILE A 349 0.13 14.90 9.53
C ILE A 349 -0.07 14.90 8.02
N LEU A 350 -1.23 15.32 7.54
CA LEU A 350 -1.55 15.37 6.11
C LEU A 350 -0.53 16.23 5.34
N LYS A 351 -0.23 17.44 5.82
CA LYS A 351 0.77 18.33 5.21
C LYS A 351 2.17 17.72 5.19
N LYS A 352 2.59 17.06 6.27
CA LYS A 352 3.92 16.44 6.38
C LYS A 352 4.13 15.33 5.35
N TYR A 353 3.07 14.59 5.01
CA TYR A 353 3.13 13.45 4.09
C TYR A 353 2.53 13.76 2.70
N GLY A 354 2.26 15.03 2.39
CA GLY A 354 1.74 15.45 1.08
C GLY A 354 0.32 14.97 0.76
N LEU A 355 -0.49 14.64 1.77
CA LEU A 355 -1.86 14.17 1.62
C LEU A 355 -2.84 15.35 1.62
N ARG A 356 -3.88 15.29 0.78
CA ARG A 356 -4.89 16.34 0.61
C ARG A 356 -5.95 16.29 1.70
N CYS A 357 -6.36 15.09 2.14
CA CYS A 357 -7.41 14.94 3.14
C CYS A 357 -7.33 13.67 3.99
N GLU A 358 -8.17 13.61 5.04
CA GLU A 358 -8.25 12.46 5.94
C GLU A 358 -8.71 11.17 5.24
N ALA A 359 -9.54 11.29 4.19
CA ALA A 359 -10.00 10.13 3.44
C ALA A 359 -8.82 9.45 2.74
N GLU A 360 -7.93 10.21 2.10
CA GLU A 360 -6.71 9.67 1.48
C GLU A 360 -5.82 8.96 2.52
N ALA A 361 -5.69 9.53 3.72
CA ALA A 361 -4.89 8.95 4.81
C ALA A 361 -5.50 7.67 5.42
N LEU A 362 -6.81 7.46 5.32
CA LEU A 362 -7.50 6.31 5.90
C LEU A 362 -7.75 5.20 4.88
N THR A 363 -8.13 5.55 3.65
CA THR A 363 -8.46 4.59 2.60
C THR A 363 -7.24 4.14 1.80
N GLY A 364 -6.18 4.97 1.77
CA GLY A 364 -5.01 4.75 0.90
C GLY A 364 -5.26 5.14 -0.54
N TYR A 365 -6.45 5.65 -0.86
CA TYR A 365 -6.74 6.22 -2.17
C TYR A 365 -6.21 7.64 -2.21
N ILE A 366 -5.01 7.81 -2.74
CA ILE A 366 -4.37 9.12 -2.96
C ILE A 366 -4.79 9.58 -4.36
N GLY A 367 -5.37 10.78 -4.48
CA GLY A 367 -5.64 11.37 -5.78
C GLY A 367 -4.37 11.86 -6.50
N LYS A 368 -4.42 13.03 -7.14
CA LYS A 368 -3.25 13.63 -7.82
C LYS A 368 -2.25 14.16 -6.76
N MET A 369 -1.13 13.49 -6.53
CA MET A 369 -0.10 13.96 -5.59
C MET A 369 0.72 15.13 -6.17
N ASN A 370 1.36 15.92 -5.32
CA ASN A 370 2.32 16.94 -5.77
C ASN A 370 3.53 16.27 -6.44
N GLU A 371 4.04 16.85 -7.53
CA GLU A 371 5.17 16.37 -8.36
C GLU A 371 6.45 16.05 -7.54
N TYR A 372 6.59 16.61 -6.34
CA TYR A 372 7.75 16.38 -5.47
C TYR A 372 7.79 14.99 -4.77
N THR A 373 6.75 14.17 -4.88
CA THR A 373 6.58 12.90 -4.12
C THR A 373 6.29 11.69 -5.01
N GLU A 374 6.91 11.60 -6.19
CA GLU A 374 6.61 10.57 -7.20
C GLU A 374 7.15 9.14 -6.91
N ASN A 375 7.98 8.94 -5.89
CA ASN A 375 8.55 7.62 -5.60
C ASN A 375 7.51 6.63 -5.03
N ARG A 376 7.20 5.56 -5.78
CA ARG A 376 6.24 4.49 -5.40
C ARG A 376 6.57 3.78 -4.09
N TYR A 377 7.86 3.64 -3.76
CA TYR A 377 8.31 3.05 -2.49
C TYR A 377 8.12 3.99 -1.28
N GLU A 378 8.11 5.30 -1.51
CA GLU A 378 7.80 6.31 -0.48
C GLU A 378 6.30 6.44 -0.26
N ARG A 379 5.46 6.10 -1.26
CA ARG A 379 3.99 6.14 -1.17
C ARG A 379 3.43 5.20 -0.09
N ASP A 380 3.78 3.91 -0.13
CA ASP A 380 3.27 2.92 0.82
C ASP A 380 3.77 3.18 2.25
N ASN A 381 5.02 3.65 2.37
CA ASN A 381 5.59 4.06 3.65
C ASN A 381 4.95 5.35 4.19
N ALA A 382 4.78 6.39 3.37
CA ALA A 382 4.15 7.64 3.78
C ALA A 382 2.70 7.42 4.20
N PHE A 383 1.94 6.62 3.44
CA PHE A 383 0.58 6.24 3.78
C PHE A 383 0.50 5.45 5.09
N SER A 384 1.26 4.36 5.21
CA SER A 384 1.21 3.50 6.41
C SER A 384 1.62 4.28 7.67
N ILE A 385 2.59 5.18 7.55
CA ILE A 385 3.03 6.05 8.64
C ILE A 385 1.96 7.12 8.95
N ALA A 386 1.42 7.80 7.95
CA ALA A 386 0.37 8.81 8.14
C ALA A 386 -0.88 8.19 8.79
N ARG A 387 -1.33 7.04 8.30
CA ARG A 387 -2.43 6.25 8.88
C ARG A 387 -2.14 5.90 10.33
N THR A 388 -0.92 5.46 10.65
CA THR A 388 -0.52 5.14 12.03
C THR A 388 -0.63 6.36 12.94
N TYR A 389 -0.16 7.54 12.50
CA TYR A 389 -0.27 8.77 13.28
C TYR A 389 -1.70 9.30 13.43
N VAL A 390 -2.55 9.14 12.40
CA VAL A 390 -3.98 9.46 12.49
C VAL A 390 -4.65 8.52 13.49
N MET A 391 -4.34 7.21 13.45
CA MET A 391 -4.86 6.24 14.41
C MET A 391 -4.38 6.50 15.85
N ASP A 392 -3.14 6.95 16.05
CA ASP A 392 -2.65 7.42 17.36
C ASP A 392 -3.45 8.63 17.86
N ALA A 393 -3.72 9.60 16.98
CA ALA A 393 -4.55 10.75 17.32
C ALA A 393 -5.97 10.31 17.74
N ILE A 394 -6.60 9.41 17.00
CA ILE A 394 -7.93 8.85 17.34
C ILE A 394 -7.90 8.20 18.73
N LYS A 395 -6.91 7.34 19.01
CA LYS A 395 -6.78 6.67 20.31
C LYS A 395 -6.60 7.66 21.46
N ARG A 396 -5.79 8.70 21.26
CA ARG A 396 -5.49 9.73 22.25
C ARG A 396 -6.72 10.55 22.61
N PHE A 397 -7.41 11.11 21.60
CA PHE A 397 -8.61 11.92 21.82
C PHE A 397 -9.75 11.09 22.42
N ARG A 398 -9.85 9.79 22.07
CA ARG A 398 -10.77 8.86 22.73
C ARG A 398 -10.45 8.72 24.21
N LEU A 399 -9.17 8.53 24.57
CA LEU A 399 -8.74 8.42 25.96
C LEU A 399 -9.02 9.71 26.76
N GLU A 400 -8.74 10.87 26.17
CA GLU A 400 -9.02 12.19 26.77
C GLU A 400 -10.51 12.39 27.03
N PHE A 401 -11.36 12.01 26.07
CA PHE A 401 -12.82 12.05 26.23
C PHE A 401 -13.29 11.24 27.45
N PHE A 402 -12.85 9.99 27.58
CA PHE A 402 -13.25 9.14 28.71
C PHE A 402 -12.70 9.65 30.02
N LYS A 403 -11.42 10.08 30.07
CA LYS A 403 -10.82 10.69 31.27
C LYS A 403 -11.60 11.92 31.73
N ALA A 404 -11.96 12.80 30.81
CA ALA A 404 -12.69 14.01 31.15
C ALA A 404 -14.11 13.70 31.63
N SER A 405 -14.76 12.67 31.07
CA SER A 405 -16.09 12.22 31.51
C SER A 405 -16.05 11.60 32.91
N ASP A 406 -15.03 10.78 33.19
CA ASP A 406 -14.84 10.14 34.49
C ASP A 406 -14.46 11.17 35.58
N ASN A 407 -13.65 12.17 35.24
CA ASN A 407 -13.29 13.26 36.17
C ASN A 407 -14.52 14.09 36.56
N GLU A 408 -15.40 14.40 35.61
CA GLU A 408 -16.64 15.13 35.88
C GLU A 408 -17.62 14.31 36.73
N SER A 409 -17.73 13.00 36.47
CA SER A 409 -18.51 12.09 37.32
C SER A 409 -17.98 12.05 38.76
N ARG A 410 -16.66 12.01 38.94
CA ARG A 410 -16.02 12.05 40.26
C ARG A 410 -16.28 13.37 40.98
N ALA A 411 -16.15 14.50 40.29
CA ALA A 411 -16.40 15.83 40.84
C ALA A 411 -17.86 15.99 41.31
N ASN A 412 -18.81 15.49 40.52
CA ASN A 412 -20.24 15.63 40.79
C ASN A 412 -20.83 14.48 41.65
N LYS A 413 -20.02 13.49 42.08
CA LYS A 413 -20.44 12.27 42.81
C LYS A 413 -21.53 11.46 42.10
N VAL A 414 -21.52 11.48 40.77
CA VAL A 414 -22.55 10.88 39.91
C VAL A 414 -22.17 9.44 39.54
N ARG A 415 -23.10 8.46 39.61
CA ARG A 415 -22.84 7.03 39.26
C ARG A 415 -23.84 6.46 38.25
N GLY A 416 -23.36 5.54 37.41
CA GLY A 416 -24.21 4.67 36.59
C GLY A 416 -24.88 5.40 35.42
N LYS A 417 -26.22 5.50 35.45
CA LYS A 417 -27.04 6.07 34.36
C LYS A 417 -26.65 7.48 33.98
N ASP A 418 -26.38 8.32 34.97
CA ASP A 418 -26.07 9.73 34.77
C ASP A 418 -24.67 9.95 34.14
N LEU A 419 -23.71 9.04 34.35
CA LEU A 419 -22.41 9.08 33.65
C LEU A 419 -22.57 8.76 32.16
N GLN A 420 -23.47 7.82 31.82
CA GLN A 420 -23.77 7.52 30.43
C GLN A 420 -24.45 8.71 29.75
N GLU A 421 -25.32 9.44 30.45
CA GLU A 421 -25.92 10.68 29.93
C GLU A 421 -24.89 11.78 29.68
N ILE A 422 -23.92 11.97 30.59
CA ILE A 422 -22.80 12.90 30.37
C ILE A 422 -22.04 12.52 29.11
N LYS A 423 -21.69 11.23 28.94
CA LYS A 423 -21.01 10.73 27.74
C LYS A 423 -21.84 10.98 26.47
N PHE A 424 -23.15 10.77 26.50
CA PHE A 424 -24.01 11.03 25.34
C PHE A 424 -24.10 12.52 24.98
N ARG A 425 -24.26 13.41 25.97
CA ARG A 425 -24.25 14.87 25.75
C ARG A 425 -22.95 15.34 25.12
N ARG A 426 -21.81 14.85 25.63
CA ARG A 426 -20.48 15.19 25.11
C ARG A 426 -20.24 14.63 23.70
N ALA A 427 -20.61 13.37 23.44
CA ALA A 427 -20.46 12.76 22.13
C ALA A 427 -21.33 13.48 21.07
N SER A 428 -22.56 13.84 21.44
CA SER A 428 -23.45 14.63 20.58
C SER A 428 -22.89 16.03 20.32
N ALA A 429 -22.31 16.70 21.34
CA ALA A 429 -21.65 17.98 21.16
C ALA A 429 -20.49 17.89 20.15
N TRP A 430 -19.66 16.84 20.21
CA TRP A 430 -18.57 16.60 19.25
C TRP A 430 -19.08 16.44 17.81
N TYR A 431 -20.22 15.76 17.64
CA TYR A 431 -20.87 15.60 16.34
C TYR A 431 -21.34 16.96 15.79
N ILE A 432 -22.09 17.72 16.58
CA ILE A 432 -22.70 18.98 16.12
C ILE A 432 -21.65 20.03 15.79
N VAL A 433 -20.64 20.25 16.65
CA VAL A 433 -19.59 21.26 16.39
C VAL A 433 -18.74 20.95 15.14
N THR A 434 -18.71 19.68 14.74
CA THR A 434 -18.01 19.25 13.51
C THR A 434 -18.89 19.47 12.29
N TYR A 435 -20.12 18.92 12.29
CA TYR A 435 -20.99 18.91 11.12
C TYR A 435 -21.75 20.24 10.90
N SER A 436 -21.94 21.07 11.93
CA SER A 436 -22.49 22.42 11.78
C SER A 436 -21.49 23.43 11.20
N ASN A 437 -20.19 23.09 11.15
CA ASN A 437 -19.17 24.02 10.69
C ASN A 437 -18.75 23.70 9.25
N LYS A 438 -19.06 24.61 8.33
CA LYS A 438 -18.82 24.45 6.89
C LYS A 438 -17.33 24.47 6.51
N ASP A 439 -16.45 25.01 7.35
CA ASP A 439 -15.01 25.14 7.06
C ASP A 439 -14.21 23.86 7.35
N THR A 440 -14.86 22.78 7.81
CA THR A 440 -14.16 21.55 8.22
C THR A 440 -13.85 20.64 7.03
N LYS A 441 -12.54 20.43 6.79
CA LYS A 441 -11.97 19.38 5.92
C LYS A 441 -11.71 18.05 6.64
N VAL A 442 -11.92 18.01 7.96
CA VAL A 442 -11.69 16.86 8.84
C VAL A 442 -13.01 16.53 9.52
N LEU A 443 -13.66 15.44 9.09
CA LEU A 443 -14.97 14.99 9.54
C LEU A 443 -14.89 13.78 10.48
N SER A 444 -13.71 13.16 10.62
CA SER A 444 -13.51 11.97 11.46
C SER A 444 -13.63 12.20 12.96
N PHE A 445 -13.54 13.44 13.44
CA PHE A 445 -13.49 13.78 14.87
C PHE A 445 -14.61 13.15 15.73
N PRO A 446 -15.91 13.31 15.43
CA PRO A 446 -16.97 12.69 16.23
C PRO A 446 -17.00 11.16 16.12
N TRP A 447 -16.53 10.59 15.02
CA TRP A 447 -16.50 9.13 14.79
C TRP A 447 -15.44 8.41 15.62
N ILE A 448 -14.56 9.14 16.29
CA ILE A 448 -13.74 8.62 17.40
C ILE A 448 -14.63 7.91 18.44
N LEU A 449 -15.89 8.36 18.58
CA LEU A 449 -16.90 7.87 19.51
C LEU A 449 -18.05 7.14 18.80
N HIS A 450 -17.75 6.43 17.70
CA HIS A 450 -18.76 5.72 16.89
C HIS A 450 -19.70 4.83 17.71
N ASP A 451 -19.19 4.14 18.73
CA ASP A 451 -19.95 3.31 19.66
C ASP A 451 -21.01 4.12 20.43
N LEU A 452 -20.64 5.26 21.01
CA LEU A 452 -21.58 6.12 21.74
C LEU A 452 -22.60 6.77 20.80
N LEU A 453 -22.18 7.16 19.59
CA LEU A 453 -23.09 7.72 18.58
C LEU A 453 -24.12 6.68 18.11
N CYS A 454 -23.71 5.42 17.94
CA CYS A 454 -24.63 4.32 17.65
C CYS A 454 -25.65 4.11 18.77
N GLU A 455 -25.22 4.13 20.04
CA GLU A 455 -26.12 4.03 21.20
C GLU A 455 -27.13 5.20 21.25
N ILE A 456 -26.69 6.44 21.01
CA ILE A 456 -27.56 7.62 20.94
C ILE A 456 -28.63 7.41 19.86
N ARG A 457 -28.21 6.98 18.66
CA ARG A 457 -29.12 6.71 17.54
C ARG A 457 -30.18 5.67 17.91
N GLU A 458 -29.78 4.55 18.49
CA GLU A 458 -30.72 3.51 18.92
C GLU A 458 -31.72 4.01 19.97
N LYS A 459 -31.24 4.79 20.95
CA LYS A 459 -32.09 5.38 21.99
C LYS A 459 -33.11 6.35 21.41
N ASN A 460 -32.68 7.22 20.49
CA ASN A 460 -33.55 8.17 19.80
C ASN A 460 -34.59 7.46 18.92
N LEU A 461 -34.21 6.40 18.21
CA LEU A 461 -35.12 5.59 17.41
C LEU A 461 -36.19 4.90 18.26
N LYS A 462 -35.79 4.30 19.40
CA LYS A 462 -36.72 3.67 20.36
C LYS A 462 -37.72 4.69 20.94
N THR A 463 -37.28 5.92 21.17
CA THR A 463 -38.10 6.99 21.74
C THR A 463 -39.08 7.58 20.71
N LYS A 464 -38.67 7.71 19.44
CA LYS A 464 -39.50 8.26 18.34
C LYS A 464 -40.59 7.30 17.84
N LYS A 465 -40.69 6.07 18.35
CA LYS A 465 -41.75 5.09 18.01
C LYS A 465 -41.97 4.90 16.49
N LEU A 466 -40.94 5.09 15.66
CA LEU A 466 -41.01 4.69 14.26
C LEU A 466 -40.65 3.21 14.17
N LEU A 467 -41.54 2.41 13.57
CA LEU A 467 -41.18 1.13 12.98
C LEU A 467 -39.92 1.33 12.15
N CYS A 468 -38.91 0.51 12.42
CA CYS A 468 -37.69 0.46 11.65
C CYS A 468 -38.05 0.19 10.18
N SER A 469 -38.16 1.24 9.37
CA SER A 469 -37.77 1.10 7.98
C SER A 469 -36.27 0.89 8.08
N MET A 470 -35.79 -0.27 7.62
CA MET A 470 -34.39 -0.52 7.25
C MET A 470 -33.77 0.77 6.70
N PRO A 471 -32.46 1.03 6.86
CA PRO A 471 -31.83 2.19 6.23
C PRO A 471 -31.97 2.06 4.70
N ASN A 472 -33.11 2.52 4.21
CA ASN A 472 -33.40 2.74 2.81
C ASN A 472 -32.54 3.94 2.49
N SER A 473 -31.55 3.77 1.62
CA SER A 473 -30.71 4.90 1.20
C SER A 473 -31.65 6.07 0.87
N SER A 474 -31.46 7.20 1.58
CA SER A 474 -32.28 8.41 1.41
C SER A 474 -32.38 8.79 -0.08
N PHE A 475 -31.33 8.48 -0.84
CA PHE A 475 -31.24 8.62 -2.29
C PHE A 475 -32.29 7.85 -3.10
N ILE A 476 -32.50 6.54 -2.86
CA ILE A 476 -33.41 5.75 -3.72
C ILE A 476 -34.84 6.29 -3.57
N LYS A 477 -35.25 6.59 -2.33
CA LYS A 477 -36.58 7.13 -2.05
C LYS A 477 -36.75 8.56 -2.58
N SER A 478 -35.80 9.46 -2.33
CA SER A 478 -35.88 10.85 -2.81
C SER A 478 -35.86 10.92 -4.34
N SER A 479 -35.07 10.07 -4.99
CA SER A 479 -35.02 9.97 -6.45
C SER A 479 -36.33 9.43 -7.01
N ASP A 480 -36.87 8.36 -6.42
CA ASP A 480 -38.17 7.79 -6.81
C ASP A 480 -39.31 8.82 -6.64
N GLU A 481 -39.28 9.64 -5.59
CA GLU A 481 -40.22 10.76 -5.39
C GLU A 481 -40.08 11.84 -6.47
N ASN A 482 -38.85 12.21 -6.86
CA ASN A 482 -38.61 13.14 -7.96
C ASN A 482 -39.14 12.59 -9.30
N PHE A 483 -38.92 11.30 -9.58
CA PHE A 483 -39.49 10.64 -10.75
C PHE A 483 -41.03 10.68 -10.71
N LEU A 484 -41.63 10.38 -9.55
CA LEU A 484 -43.08 10.41 -9.35
C LEU A 484 -43.69 11.80 -9.62
N GLN A 485 -43.00 12.88 -9.25
CA GLN A 485 -43.43 14.25 -9.60
C GLN A 485 -43.42 14.50 -11.11
N MET A 486 -42.46 13.90 -11.84
CA MET A 486 -42.39 13.95 -13.31
C MET A 486 -43.38 13.02 -14.03
N ARG A 487 -44.19 12.24 -13.30
CA ARG A 487 -45.13 11.25 -13.87
C ARG A 487 -46.12 11.85 -14.87
N HIS A 488 -46.55 13.10 -14.65
CA HIS A 488 -47.48 13.79 -15.54
C HIS A 488 -46.90 14.03 -16.95
N LYS A 489 -45.58 14.16 -17.09
CA LYS A 489 -44.89 14.38 -18.38
C LYS A 489 -44.98 13.16 -19.32
N TYR A 490 -45.16 11.97 -18.75
CA TYR A 490 -45.14 10.69 -19.48
C TYR A 490 -46.51 10.01 -19.51
N GLN A 491 -47.57 10.73 -19.11
CA GLN A 491 -48.92 10.18 -18.91
C GLN A 491 -49.65 9.86 -20.22
N SER A 492 -49.23 10.44 -21.35
CA SER A 492 -49.82 10.21 -22.68
C SER A 492 -49.35 8.94 -23.40
N SER A 493 -48.30 8.26 -22.92
CA SER A 493 -47.73 7.04 -23.52
C SER A 493 -47.94 5.76 -22.69
N LEU A 494 -48.81 5.84 -21.67
CA LEU A 494 -48.96 4.85 -20.59
C LEU A 494 -49.88 3.66 -20.92
N ASN A 495 -50.23 3.44 -22.19
CA ASN A 495 -51.35 2.56 -22.53
C ASN A 495 -51.11 1.05 -22.33
N ASP A 496 -49.91 0.57 -21.97
CA ASP A 496 -49.71 -0.87 -21.67
C ASP A 496 -48.46 -1.21 -20.81
N ARG A 497 -47.71 -0.26 -20.22
CA ARG A 497 -46.42 -0.55 -19.54
C ARG A 497 -46.34 -0.10 -18.07
N CYS A 498 -45.59 -0.85 -17.26
CA CYS A 498 -45.23 -0.50 -15.88
C CYS A 498 -44.53 0.89 -15.83
N TYR A 499 -44.95 1.76 -14.92
CA TYR A 499 -44.39 3.11 -14.76
C TYR A 499 -42.86 3.08 -14.57
N CYS A 500 -42.33 2.13 -13.79
CA CYS A 500 -40.90 2.01 -13.58
C CYS A 500 -40.13 1.59 -14.85
N VAL A 501 -40.75 0.79 -15.73
CA VAL A 501 -40.16 0.40 -17.03
C VAL A 501 -40.18 1.58 -17.99
N LEU A 502 -41.23 2.40 -17.96
CA LEU A 502 -41.30 3.62 -18.77
C LEU A 502 -40.21 4.62 -18.37
N ILE A 503 -40.00 4.82 -17.06
CA ILE A 503 -38.92 5.64 -16.54
C ILE A 503 -37.55 5.05 -16.93
N LEU A 504 -37.33 3.75 -16.75
CA LEU A 504 -36.10 3.07 -17.19
C LEU A 504 -35.81 3.35 -18.67
N LEU A 505 -36.77 3.09 -19.56
CA LEU A 505 -36.60 3.27 -21.00
C LEU A 505 -36.22 4.71 -21.35
N ASN A 506 -36.96 5.69 -20.83
CA ASN A 506 -36.71 7.10 -21.12
C ASN A 506 -35.38 7.58 -20.54
N SER A 507 -35.09 7.24 -19.28
CA SER A 507 -33.83 7.62 -18.62
C SER A 507 -32.62 7.00 -19.29
N VAL A 508 -32.69 5.71 -19.66
CA VAL A 508 -31.59 5.05 -20.37
C VAL A 508 -31.44 5.58 -21.79
N GLN A 509 -32.54 5.87 -22.50
CA GLN A 509 -32.49 6.46 -23.84
C GLN A 509 -31.87 7.86 -23.81
N GLU A 510 -32.26 8.70 -22.85
CA GLU A 510 -31.70 10.04 -22.66
C GLU A 510 -30.23 9.97 -22.22
N TRP A 511 -29.90 9.07 -21.29
CA TRP A 511 -28.52 8.80 -20.86
C TRP A 511 -27.65 8.34 -22.02
N MET A 512 -28.09 7.39 -22.85
CA MET A 512 -27.36 6.94 -24.04
C MET A 512 -27.19 8.07 -25.05
N THR A 513 -28.23 8.86 -25.30
CA THR A 513 -28.17 10.01 -26.21
C THR A 513 -27.15 11.05 -25.73
N LYS A 514 -27.19 11.43 -24.45
CA LYS A 514 -26.25 12.39 -23.87
C LYS A 514 -24.83 11.83 -23.78
N SER A 515 -24.67 10.56 -23.43
CA SER A 515 -23.38 9.87 -23.43
C SER A 515 -22.77 9.83 -24.84
N MET A 516 -23.59 9.64 -25.87
CA MET A 516 -23.17 9.73 -27.27
C MET A 516 -22.88 11.16 -27.72
N LEU A 517 -23.64 12.16 -27.29
CA LEU A 517 -23.35 13.58 -27.59
C LEU A 517 -22.04 14.04 -26.94
N ASN A 518 -21.72 13.52 -25.75
CA ASN A 518 -20.43 13.75 -25.09
C ASN A 518 -19.26 13.07 -25.81
N LEU A 519 -19.54 12.04 -26.62
CA LEU A 519 -18.56 11.32 -27.43
C LEU A 519 -18.51 11.86 -28.88
N THR A 520 -19.59 12.46 -29.39
CA THR A 520 -19.75 12.91 -30.80
C THR A 520 -20.51 14.25 -30.89
N MET A 521 -19.92 15.24 -31.56
CA MET A 521 -20.55 16.59 -31.74
C MET A 521 -21.56 16.68 -32.89
N SER A 522 -22.17 15.58 -33.32
CA SER A 522 -23.21 15.63 -34.37
C SER A 522 -24.50 14.97 -33.89
N ALA A 523 -25.50 15.81 -33.63
CA ALA A 523 -26.86 15.45 -33.18
C ALA A 523 -27.70 14.66 -34.21
N ARG A 524 -27.10 13.98 -35.20
CA ARG A 524 -27.82 13.46 -36.37
C ARG A 524 -27.88 11.94 -36.56
N ASN A 525 -27.30 11.13 -35.68
CA ASN A 525 -27.57 9.68 -35.69
C ASN A 525 -27.69 9.17 -34.26
N THR A 526 -28.88 9.31 -33.68
CA THR A 526 -29.25 8.57 -32.47
C THR A 526 -29.15 7.08 -32.79
N PHE A 527 -28.53 6.34 -31.88
CA PHE A 527 -28.31 4.90 -31.94
C PHE A 527 -29.51 4.11 -32.49
N CYS A 528 -29.20 2.94 -33.06
CA CYS A 528 -30.20 2.06 -33.62
C CYS A 528 -31.23 1.60 -32.56
N MET A 529 -32.49 1.96 -32.76
CA MET A 529 -33.57 1.63 -31.81
C MET A 529 -33.82 0.11 -31.68
N THR A 530 -33.52 -0.68 -32.72
CA THR A 530 -33.64 -2.14 -32.63
C THR A 530 -32.54 -2.76 -31.78
N CYS A 531 -31.31 -2.24 -31.86
CA CYS A 531 -30.23 -2.61 -30.94
C CYS A 531 -30.56 -2.22 -29.49
N PHE A 532 -31.08 -1.01 -29.28
CA PHE A 532 -31.53 -0.53 -27.97
C PHE A 532 -32.60 -1.47 -27.38
N ASN A 533 -33.63 -1.80 -28.15
CA ASN A 533 -34.68 -2.71 -27.70
C ASN A 533 -34.17 -4.12 -27.39
N ARG A 534 -33.18 -4.62 -28.15
CA ARG A 534 -32.54 -5.92 -27.88
C ARG A 534 -31.77 -5.92 -26.55
N ILE A 535 -30.99 -4.88 -26.29
CA ILE A 535 -30.25 -4.72 -25.01
C ILE A 535 -31.22 -4.67 -23.83
N ILE A 536 -32.28 -3.86 -23.94
CA ILE A 536 -33.29 -3.77 -22.88
C ILE A 536 -34.00 -5.11 -22.69
N SER A 537 -34.34 -5.84 -23.76
CA SER A 537 -35.00 -7.14 -23.64
C SER A 537 -34.13 -8.16 -22.92
N ASN A 538 -32.84 -8.25 -23.28
CA ASN A 538 -31.87 -9.11 -22.59
C ASN A 538 -31.73 -8.75 -21.10
N PHE A 539 -31.63 -7.46 -20.78
CA PHE A 539 -31.59 -7.00 -19.39
C PHE A 539 -32.86 -7.42 -18.62
N MET A 540 -34.03 -7.25 -19.24
CA MET A 540 -35.31 -7.57 -18.61
C MET A 540 -35.49 -9.08 -18.40
N GLU A 541 -34.85 -9.93 -19.21
CA GLU A 541 -34.80 -11.39 -19.01
C GLU A 541 -33.88 -11.81 -17.87
N SER A 542 -32.76 -11.10 -17.65
CA SER A 542 -31.75 -11.44 -16.64
C SER A 542 -31.95 -10.78 -15.27
N CYS A 543 -32.86 -9.82 -15.12
CA CYS A 543 -33.01 -9.01 -13.91
C CYS A 543 -33.87 -9.68 -12.81
N GLU A 544 -33.33 -9.84 -11.59
CA GLU A 544 -33.95 -10.64 -10.52
C GLU A 544 -34.95 -9.93 -9.56
N PRO A 545 -35.13 -8.60 -9.52
CA PRO A 545 -36.39 -8.03 -9.04
C PRO A 545 -37.28 -7.65 -10.22
N LYS A 546 -38.21 -8.56 -10.59
CA LYS A 546 -39.22 -8.32 -11.61
C LYS A 546 -40.14 -7.15 -11.18
N CYS A 547 -40.19 -6.04 -11.93
CA CYS A 547 -41.33 -5.09 -11.81
C CYS A 547 -42.62 -5.93 -11.90
N CYS A 548 -43.70 -5.50 -11.23
CA CYS A 548 -45.04 -6.11 -11.25
C CYS A 548 -45.62 -6.47 -12.64
N TYR A 549 -44.95 -6.08 -13.72
CA TYR A 549 -45.21 -6.50 -15.10
C TYR A 549 -45.12 -8.02 -15.35
N PHE A 550 -44.43 -8.81 -14.52
CA PHE A 550 -44.39 -10.26 -14.73
C PHE A 550 -45.62 -11.04 -14.21
N HIS A 551 -46.57 -10.38 -13.52
CA HIS A 551 -47.71 -11.10 -12.96
C HIS A 551 -49.11 -10.50 -13.16
N LYS A 552 -49.31 -9.21 -13.48
CA LYS A 552 -50.67 -8.67 -13.73
C LYS A 552 -50.72 -7.54 -14.75
N SER A 553 -51.81 -7.50 -15.51
CA SER A 553 -52.23 -6.48 -16.48
C SER A 553 -52.50 -5.08 -15.89
N SER A 554 -52.08 -4.80 -14.66
CA SER A 554 -52.15 -3.46 -14.05
C SER A 554 -51.08 -3.26 -12.95
N CYS A 555 -50.42 -2.10 -12.95
CA CYS A 555 -49.33 -1.73 -12.01
C CYS A 555 -49.88 -1.07 -10.74
N ASN A 556 -49.80 -1.75 -9.59
CA ASN A 556 -50.00 -1.16 -8.26
C ASN A 556 -48.65 -0.85 -7.60
N CYS A 557 -47.89 0.04 -8.22
CA CYS A 557 -46.52 0.40 -7.87
C CYS A 557 -46.50 1.37 -6.66
N SER A 558 -47.01 0.95 -5.49
CA SER A 558 -47.01 1.75 -4.26
C SER A 558 -46.08 1.23 -3.15
N SER A 559 -45.38 0.09 -3.30
CA SER A 559 -44.44 -0.37 -2.26
C SER A 559 -43.33 -1.35 -2.66
N SER A 560 -43.31 -1.96 -3.87
CA SER A 560 -42.34 -3.02 -4.21
C SER A 560 -41.37 -2.73 -5.37
N CYS A 561 -41.60 -1.69 -6.16
CA CYS A 561 -40.81 -1.41 -7.37
C CYS A 561 -40.22 0.02 -7.33
N SER A 562 -38.90 0.10 -7.47
CA SER A 562 -38.14 1.36 -7.48
C SER A 562 -37.56 1.61 -8.89
N PRO A 563 -37.97 2.67 -9.60
CA PRO A 563 -37.38 3.02 -10.90
C PRO A 563 -35.87 3.30 -10.77
N THR A 564 -35.44 3.96 -9.69
CA THR A 564 -34.01 4.23 -9.45
C THR A 564 -33.22 2.93 -9.31
N LYS A 565 -33.74 1.95 -8.58
CA LYS A 565 -33.10 0.63 -8.44
C LYS A 565 -32.97 -0.10 -9.79
N LEU A 566 -34.02 -0.07 -10.62
CA LEU A 566 -33.99 -0.68 -11.95
C LEU A 566 -32.95 -0.03 -12.88
N ILE A 567 -32.81 1.30 -12.83
CA ILE A 567 -31.79 2.02 -13.60
C ILE A 567 -30.38 1.64 -13.14
N LEU A 568 -30.15 1.54 -11.83
CA LEU A 568 -28.84 1.13 -11.28
C LEU A 568 -28.49 -0.30 -11.68
N GLU A 569 -29.43 -1.24 -11.61
CA GLU A 569 -29.23 -2.62 -12.07
C GLU A 569 -28.98 -2.67 -13.59
N PHE A 570 -29.66 -1.83 -14.38
CA PHE A 570 -29.39 -1.72 -15.82
C PHE A 570 -27.96 -1.25 -16.11
N LEU A 571 -27.50 -0.18 -15.45
CA LEU A 571 -26.13 0.32 -15.63
C LEU A 571 -25.09 -0.74 -15.24
N LYS A 572 -25.35 -1.48 -14.16
CA LYS A 572 -24.49 -2.58 -13.71
C LYS A 572 -24.48 -3.72 -14.74
N PHE A 573 -25.64 -4.16 -15.21
CA PHE A 573 -25.77 -5.17 -16.27
C PHE A 573 -25.02 -4.73 -17.53
N TYR A 574 -25.25 -3.50 -17.98
CA TYR A 574 -24.61 -2.97 -19.18
C TYR A 574 -23.09 -2.88 -19.06
N ALA A 575 -22.58 -2.59 -17.86
CA ALA A 575 -21.15 -2.55 -17.57
C ALA A 575 -20.49 -3.94 -17.44
N THR A 576 -21.25 -5.01 -17.16
CA THR A 576 -20.69 -6.33 -16.78
C THR A 576 -21.03 -7.48 -17.72
N GLU A 577 -22.20 -7.47 -18.35
CA GLU A 577 -22.83 -8.67 -18.96
C GLU A 577 -23.09 -8.56 -20.47
N VAL A 578 -22.76 -7.45 -21.12
CA VAL A 578 -23.04 -7.32 -22.56
C VAL A 578 -22.03 -8.14 -23.36
N SER A 579 -22.44 -9.37 -23.69
CA SER A 579 -21.75 -10.27 -24.61
C SER A 579 -21.55 -9.59 -25.99
N PRO A 580 -20.39 -9.79 -26.64
CA PRO A 580 -20.12 -9.27 -27.99
C PRO A 580 -21.09 -9.75 -29.08
N ASP A 581 -21.93 -10.76 -28.80
CA ASP A 581 -22.95 -11.23 -29.73
C ASP A 581 -24.26 -10.42 -29.68
N VAL A 582 -24.47 -9.57 -28.67
CA VAL A 582 -25.63 -8.65 -28.57
C VAL A 582 -25.47 -7.45 -29.52
N ASP A 583 -24.40 -7.41 -30.33
CA ASP A 583 -23.99 -6.27 -31.17
C ASP A 583 -24.14 -6.46 -32.68
N LYS A 584 -24.36 -7.69 -33.17
CA LYS A 584 -24.56 -7.93 -34.61
C LYS A 584 -25.93 -7.41 -35.02
N CYS A 585 -25.98 -6.21 -35.59
CA CYS A 585 -27.18 -5.64 -36.16
C CYS A 585 -27.11 -5.78 -37.68
N ASN A 586 -28.04 -6.55 -38.25
CA ASN A 586 -28.11 -6.75 -39.70
C ASN A 586 -29.08 -5.76 -40.38
N GLU A 587 -29.58 -4.76 -39.63
CA GLU A 587 -30.53 -3.78 -40.17
C GLU A 587 -29.82 -2.60 -40.83
N TYR A 588 -30.37 -2.16 -41.96
CA TYR A 588 -29.90 -1.02 -42.74
C TYR A 588 -30.60 0.25 -42.25
N THR A 589 -29.83 1.23 -41.79
CA THR A 589 -30.32 2.59 -41.52
C THR A 589 -29.72 3.54 -42.55
N ASN A 590 -30.56 4.23 -43.34
CA ASN A 590 -30.16 5.24 -44.33
C ASN A 590 -28.95 4.84 -45.21
N GLY A 591 -29.00 3.64 -45.80
CA GLY A 591 -28.01 3.19 -46.78
C GLY A 591 -26.72 2.57 -46.23
N ASN A 592 -26.56 2.40 -44.91
CA ASN A 592 -25.44 1.67 -44.30
C ASN A 592 -25.93 0.62 -43.28
N CYS A 593 -25.23 -0.51 -43.19
CA CYS A 593 -25.47 -1.54 -42.19
C CYS A 593 -25.16 -0.99 -40.78
N CYS A 594 -26.07 -1.21 -39.83
CA CYS A 594 -25.89 -0.78 -38.45
C CYS A 594 -24.65 -1.44 -37.83
N LYS A 595 -23.63 -0.65 -37.48
CA LYS A 595 -22.37 -1.14 -36.90
C LYS A 595 -22.46 -1.60 -35.42
N GLY A 596 -23.67 -1.79 -34.88
CA GLY A 596 -23.89 -2.14 -33.47
C GLY A 596 -23.64 -0.97 -32.51
N ILE A 597 -23.93 -1.18 -31.21
CA ILE A 597 -23.75 -0.15 -30.15
C ILE A 597 -22.34 -0.24 -29.53
N GLN A 598 -21.60 -1.34 -29.73
CA GLN A 598 -20.22 -1.51 -29.27
C GLN A 598 -19.19 -0.51 -29.80
N ALA A 599 -19.41 0.10 -30.97
CA ALA A 599 -18.48 1.11 -31.53
C ALA A 599 -18.35 2.39 -30.67
N LEU A 600 -19.10 2.50 -29.56
CA LEU A 600 -19.27 3.72 -28.78
C LEU A 600 -18.67 3.66 -27.36
N ASN A 601 -17.96 2.59 -26.97
CA ASN A 601 -17.33 2.44 -25.63
C ASN A 601 -18.27 2.79 -24.44
N LEU A 602 -19.58 2.46 -24.58
CA LEU A 602 -20.59 2.87 -23.60
C LEU A 602 -20.55 2.07 -22.29
N GLN A 603 -19.86 0.93 -22.24
CA GLN A 603 -19.67 0.15 -21.02
C GLN A 603 -18.88 0.95 -19.97
N SER A 604 -17.80 1.60 -20.40
CA SER A 604 -17.03 2.53 -19.57
C SER A 604 -17.89 3.72 -19.13
N SER A 605 -18.79 4.22 -20.00
CA SER A 605 -19.75 5.26 -19.64
C SER A 605 -20.79 4.78 -18.61
N ALA A 606 -21.27 3.54 -18.70
CA ALA A 606 -22.24 2.97 -17.76
C ALA A 606 -21.62 2.77 -16.38
N LEU A 607 -20.41 2.20 -16.31
CA LEU A 607 -19.66 2.07 -15.07
C LEU A 607 -19.42 3.44 -14.42
N ARG A 608 -19.07 4.45 -15.23
CA ARG A 608 -18.86 5.82 -14.76
C ARG A 608 -20.13 6.43 -14.19
N SER A 609 -21.25 6.37 -14.92
CA SER A 609 -22.54 6.87 -14.44
C SER A 609 -23.01 6.15 -13.18
N TYR A 610 -22.84 4.82 -13.10
CA TYR A 610 -23.16 4.05 -11.91
C TYR A 610 -22.33 4.50 -10.70
N ALA A 611 -21.01 4.61 -10.87
CA ALA A 611 -20.11 5.05 -9.80
C ALA A 611 -20.41 6.48 -9.36
N SER A 612 -20.64 7.41 -10.30
CA SER A 612 -21.03 8.78 -9.99
C SER A 612 -22.34 8.82 -9.20
N LEU A 613 -23.39 8.11 -9.63
CA LEU A 613 -24.67 8.03 -8.90
C LEU A 613 -24.51 7.46 -7.49
N ALA A 614 -23.71 6.40 -7.33
CA ALA A 614 -23.48 5.76 -6.05
C ALA A 614 -22.81 6.71 -5.04
N ILE A 615 -21.94 7.61 -5.53
CA ILE A 615 -21.19 8.52 -4.68
C ILE A 615 -21.92 9.85 -4.46
N THR A 616 -22.41 10.49 -5.53
CA THR A 616 -23.03 11.82 -5.46
C THR A 616 -24.48 11.77 -5.00
N LYS A 617 -25.16 10.62 -5.15
CA LYS A 617 -26.60 10.48 -4.92
C LYS A 617 -27.41 11.51 -5.72
N ASP A 618 -26.95 11.81 -6.94
CA ASP A 618 -27.56 12.80 -7.80
C ASP A 618 -28.03 12.18 -9.12
N THR A 619 -29.34 12.20 -9.38
CA THR A 619 -29.93 11.66 -10.61
C THR A 619 -29.62 12.47 -11.86
N HIS A 620 -29.07 13.68 -11.75
CA HIS A 620 -28.68 14.49 -12.91
C HIS A 620 -27.57 13.81 -13.75
N TYR A 621 -26.77 12.91 -13.16
CA TYR A 621 -25.77 12.10 -13.88
C TYR A 621 -26.38 11.07 -14.86
N LEU A 622 -27.69 10.82 -14.76
CA LEU A 622 -28.47 10.06 -15.76
C LEU A 622 -28.94 10.95 -16.92
N GLY A 623 -28.63 12.25 -16.87
CA GLY A 623 -29.08 13.21 -17.86
C GLY A 623 -30.51 13.70 -17.64
N LEU A 624 -31.07 13.62 -16.43
CA LEU A 624 -32.42 14.10 -16.15
C LEU A 624 -32.36 15.55 -15.63
N GLY A 625 -32.92 16.51 -16.39
CA GLY A 625 -32.94 17.94 -16.02
C GLY A 625 -32.47 18.86 -17.16
N GLU A 626 -33.09 20.05 -17.29
CA GLU A 626 -32.86 21.00 -18.40
C GLU A 626 -31.69 21.97 -18.19
N ASN A 627 -30.97 21.94 -17.07
CA ASN A 627 -29.90 22.90 -16.84
C ASN A 627 -28.63 22.30 -16.25
N VAL A 628 -27.53 22.89 -16.73
CA VAL A 628 -26.21 23.04 -16.12
C VAL A 628 -25.11 22.18 -16.73
N ALA A 629 -24.49 22.78 -17.75
CA ALA A 629 -23.15 22.49 -18.28
C ALA A 629 -22.00 22.73 -17.27
N ALA A 630 -22.22 22.58 -15.97
CA ALA A 630 -21.25 22.96 -14.94
C ALA A 630 -21.54 22.26 -13.61
N THR A 631 -21.04 21.05 -13.41
CA THR A 631 -20.76 20.57 -12.05
C THR A 631 -19.80 19.39 -12.11
N LEU A 632 -18.73 19.53 -11.33
CA LEU A 632 -17.51 18.73 -11.26
C LEU A 632 -16.44 19.13 -12.29
N ASP A 633 -15.52 19.91 -11.74
CA ASP A 633 -14.44 20.71 -12.30
C ASP A 633 -13.33 19.85 -12.92
N ASP A 634 -13.55 19.33 -14.13
CA ASP A 634 -12.44 19.13 -15.07
C ASP A 634 -12.33 20.43 -15.86
N ASN A 635 -11.25 21.20 -15.70
CA ASN A 635 -10.91 22.26 -16.65
C ASN A 635 -10.95 21.62 -18.05
N PRO A 636 -11.91 21.98 -18.92
CA PRO A 636 -12.08 21.31 -20.22
C PRO A 636 -10.89 21.55 -21.16
N ASN A 637 -9.92 22.35 -20.71
CA ASN A 637 -8.72 22.74 -21.41
C ASN A 637 -7.44 22.19 -20.76
N GLU A 638 -7.49 21.13 -19.94
CA GLU A 638 -6.27 20.49 -19.46
C GLU A 638 -5.52 19.83 -20.63
N GLU A 639 -4.24 20.17 -20.74
CA GLU A 639 -3.32 19.60 -21.72
C GLU A 639 -2.74 18.30 -21.15
N GLY A 640 -2.82 17.22 -21.92
CA GLY A 640 -2.20 15.96 -21.55
C GLY A 640 -0.73 15.88 -21.95
N ASP A 641 0.01 15.04 -21.25
CA ASP A 641 1.37 14.67 -21.67
C ASP A 641 1.34 14.09 -23.10
N PRO A 642 2.35 14.40 -23.92
CA PRO A 642 2.43 13.86 -25.26
C PRO A 642 2.69 12.35 -25.19
N ILE A 643 2.13 11.60 -26.12
CA ILE A 643 2.20 10.13 -26.14
C ILE A 643 2.77 9.66 -27.46
N ARG A 644 3.80 8.82 -27.37
CA ARG A 644 4.46 8.15 -28.48
C ARG A 644 3.80 6.82 -28.76
N VAL A 645 3.09 6.74 -29.88
CA VAL A 645 2.45 5.52 -30.34
C VAL A 645 3.17 5.00 -31.58
N SER A 646 3.57 3.73 -31.54
CA SER A 646 4.11 3.08 -32.74
C SER A 646 2.98 2.83 -33.71
N VAL A 647 3.14 3.25 -34.96
CA VAL A 647 2.11 3.11 -35.99
C VAL A 647 2.59 2.28 -37.16
N THR A 648 1.66 1.59 -37.82
CA THR A 648 1.95 0.88 -39.07
C THR A 648 2.19 1.89 -40.19
N GLY A 649 2.93 1.49 -41.23
CA GLY A 649 3.13 2.34 -42.42
C GLY A 649 1.82 2.71 -43.11
N GLU A 650 0.79 1.86 -43.00
CA GLU A 650 -0.55 2.16 -43.53
C GLU A 650 -1.26 3.27 -42.74
N PHE A 651 -1.16 3.24 -41.41
CA PHE A 651 -1.72 4.29 -40.57
C PHE A 651 -0.99 5.62 -40.80
N GLU A 652 0.34 5.59 -40.92
CA GLU A 652 1.14 6.76 -41.29
C GLU A 652 0.71 7.33 -42.65
N TYR A 653 0.55 6.50 -43.68
CA TYR A 653 0.10 6.95 -44.99
C TYR A 653 -1.24 7.70 -44.91
N LEU A 654 -2.23 7.13 -44.21
CA LEU A 654 -3.53 7.76 -43.99
C LEU A 654 -3.39 9.06 -43.21
N PHE A 655 -2.53 9.06 -42.19
CA PHE A 655 -2.30 10.24 -41.36
C PHE A 655 -1.65 11.37 -42.16
N THR A 656 -0.66 11.08 -43.01
CA THR A 656 0.09 12.07 -43.80
C THR A 656 -0.72 12.62 -44.97
N HIS A 657 -1.56 11.81 -45.62
CA HIS A 657 -2.33 12.23 -46.80
C HIS A 657 -3.75 12.72 -46.47
N HIS A 658 -4.30 12.37 -45.30
CA HIS A 658 -5.65 12.75 -44.87
C HIS A 658 -5.69 13.29 -43.44
N THR A 659 -4.66 14.05 -43.02
CA THR A 659 -4.45 14.50 -41.64
C THR A 659 -5.68 15.17 -41.03
N GLU A 660 -6.31 16.12 -41.73
CA GLU A 660 -7.50 16.82 -41.23
C GLU A 660 -8.67 15.87 -40.99
N ASN A 661 -8.90 14.92 -41.91
CA ASN A 661 -9.98 13.93 -41.79
C ASN A 661 -9.70 12.93 -40.65
N VAL A 662 -8.44 12.52 -40.48
CA VAL A 662 -8.03 11.62 -39.39
C VAL A 662 -8.14 12.33 -38.04
N ILE A 663 -7.68 13.59 -37.92
CA ILE A 663 -7.83 14.38 -36.69
C ILE A 663 -9.31 14.61 -36.39
N ALA A 664 -10.12 14.98 -37.39
CA ALA A 664 -11.56 15.14 -37.23
C ALA A 664 -12.24 13.83 -36.78
N PHE A 665 -11.81 12.69 -37.32
CA PHE A 665 -12.26 11.37 -36.88
C PHE A 665 -11.92 11.11 -35.42
N LEU A 666 -10.65 11.28 -35.05
CA LEU A 666 -10.14 10.98 -33.71
C LEU A 666 -10.76 11.91 -32.66
N LYS A 667 -10.92 13.20 -32.97
CA LYS A 667 -11.67 14.16 -32.14
C LYS A 667 -13.12 13.73 -31.95
N ALA A 668 -13.78 13.33 -33.04
CA ALA A 668 -15.18 12.92 -33.03
C ALA A 668 -15.42 11.57 -32.33
N MET A 669 -14.40 10.73 -32.12
CA MET A 669 -14.55 9.43 -31.46
C MET A 669 -14.09 9.47 -30.00
N SER A 670 -13.07 10.27 -29.70
CA SER A 670 -12.53 10.39 -28.34
C SER A 670 -13.25 11.46 -27.51
N GLY A 671 -13.86 12.46 -28.16
CA GLY A 671 -14.50 13.61 -27.51
C GLY A 671 -13.52 14.67 -27.01
N VAL A 672 -12.21 14.55 -27.29
CA VAL A 672 -11.22 15.57 -26.93
C VAL A 672 -11.48 16.88 -27.67
N LYS A 673 -11.11 18.00 -27.02
CA LYS A 673 -11.29 19.33 -27.57
C LYS A 673 -10.38 19.56 -28.78
N ASP A 674 -9.09 19.24 -28.63
CA ASP A 674 -8.08 19.40 -29.68
C ASP A 674 -7.02 18.29 -29.61
N ILE A 675 -6.39 18.04 -30.76
CA ILE A 675 -5.30 17.05 -30.92
C ILE A 675 -4.20 17.74 -31.71
N PHE A 676 -2.98 17.66 -31.19
CA PHE A 676 -1.74 18.06 -31.87
C PHE A 676 -0.90 16.82 -32.11
N THR A 677 -0.34 16.71 -33.31
CA THR A 677 0.41 15.51 -33.69
C THR A 677 1.67 15.86 -34.46
N SER A 678 2.75 15.12 -34.22
CA SER A 678 3.90 15.05 -35.13
C SER A 678 4.17 13.59 -35.52
N ALA A 679 4.52 13.36 -36.79
CA ALA A 679 4.97 12.07 -37.28
C ALA A 679 6.48 12.10 -37.43
N GLU A 680 7.16 11.21 -36.73
CA GLU A 680 8.62 11.16 -36.67
C GLU A 680 9.13 9.72 -36.84
N LYS A 681 10.40 9.60 -37.20
CA LYS A 681 11.09 8.31 -37.26
C LYS A 681 12.02 8.15 -36.08
N ASP A 682 12.02 6.96 -35.50
CA ASP A 682 13.03 6.59 -34.52
C ASP A 682 14.42 6.49 -35.19
N PRO A 683 15.53 6.42 -34.43
CA PRO A 683 16.89 6.27 -34.99
C PRO A 683 17.10 5.01 -35.84
N LYS A 684 16.12 4.09 -35.90
CA LYS A 684 16.15 2.84 -36.67
C LYS A 684 15.20 2.87 -37.89
N GLY A 685 14.53 4.01 -38.13
CA GLY A 685 13.64 4.22 -39.27
C GLY A 685 12.19 3.77 -39.07
N ASN A 686 11.79 3.36 -37.87
CA ASN A 686 10.39 3.02 -37.57
C ASN A 686 9.57 4.28 -37.32
N TRP A 687 8.36 4.32 -37.85
CA TRP A 687 7.44 5.43 -37.66
C TRP A 687 6.75 5.39 -36.30
N PHE A 688 6.67 6.56 -35.67
CA PHE A 688 5.83 6.79 -34.50
C PHE A 688 5.09 8.12 -34.63
N LEU A 689 3.94 8.22 -33.97
CA LEU A 689 3.21 9.46 -33.81
C LEU A 689 3.41 9.97 -32.39
N LEU A 690 3.82 11.23 -32.26
CA LEU A 690 3.68 11.98 -31.04
C LEU A 690 2.30 12.61 -31.04
N VAL A 691 1.46 12.26 -30.08
CA VAL A 691 0.09 12.74 -29.97
C VAL A 691 -0.09 13.47 -28.66
N GLN A 692 -0.46 14.73 -28.74
CA GLN A 692 -0.83 15.56 -27.61
C GLN A 692 -2.30 15.94 -27.74
N SER A 693 -3.03 16.01 -26.63
CA SER A 693 -4.46 16.30 -26.66
C SER A 693 -4.88 17.23 -25.54
N ILE A 694 -5.87 18.07 -25.84
CA ILE A 694 -6.54 18.96 -24.89
C ILE A 694 -7.94 18.43 -24.67
N GLY A 695 -8.30 18.21 -23.40
CA GLY A 695 -9.62 17.73 -23.04
C GLY A 695 -9.66 17.15 -21.64
N LYS A 696 -10.84 16.69 -21.21
CA LYS A 696 -11.02 16.04 -19.91
C LYS A 696 -10.16 14.77 -19.84
N GLY A 697 -9.66 14.42 -18.66
CA GLY A 697 -8.75 13.27 -18.49
C GLY A 697 -9.26 11.97 -19.14
N TRP A 698 -10.54 11.66 -18.94
CA TRP A 698 -11.15 10.47 -19.55
C TRP A 698 -11.28 10.53 -21.09
N GLN A 699 -11.40 11.72 -21.68
CA GLN A 699 -11.44 11.89 -23.15
C GLN A 699 -10.04 11.64 -23.73
N ARG A 700 -9.01 12.15 -23.04
CA ARG A 700 -7.60 11.91 -23.38
C ARG A 700 -7.27 10.42 -23.32
N TRP A 701 -7.73 9.70 -22.29
CA TRP A 701 -7.53 8.25 -22.19
C TRP A 701 -8.29 7.46 -23.27
N ASN A 702 -9.50 7.87 -23.62
CA ASN A 702 -10.25 7.26 -24.72
C ASN A 702 -9.53 7.48 -26.07
N LEU A 703 -8.89 8.64 -26.26
CA LEU A 703 -8.04 8.90 -27.42
C LEU A 703 -6.83 7.97 -27.44
N GLU A 704 -6.14 7.81 -26.31
CA GLU A 704 -5.01 6.87 -26.18
C GLU A 704 -5.40 5.45 -26.58
N GLU A 705 -6.50 4.94 -26.02
CA GLU A 705 -7.01 3.60 -26.33
C GLU A 705 -7.40 3.43 -27.79
N LEU A 706 -7.95 4.48 -28.42
CA LEU A 706 -8.38 4.47 -29.82
C LEU A 706 -7.17 4.45 -30.77
N ILE A 707 -6.13 5.23 -30.50
CA ILE A 707 -4.94 5.30 -31.35
C ILE A 707 -4.11 4.02 -31.24
N MET A 708 -4.10 3.38 -30.07
CA MET A 708 -3.42 2.09 -29.87
C MET A 708 -4.26 0.88 -30.31
N ASP A 709 -5.48 1.07 -30.82
CA ASP A 709 -6.32 -0.03 -31.30
C ASP A 709 -5.86 -0.52 -32.69
N GLU A 710 -5.70 -1.83 -32.86
CA GLU A 710 -5.26 -2.40 -34.14
C GLU A 710 -6.28 -2.17 -35.27
N ASN A 711 -7.57 -2.02 -34.94
CA ASN A 711 -8.64 -1.83 -35.94
C ASN A 711 -8.82 -0.37 -36.37
N VAL A 712 -8.07 0.56 -35.78
CA VAL A 712 -8.25 2.00 -36.06
C VAL A 712 -8.02 2.34 -37.54
N VAL A 713 -7.09 1.63 -38.20
CA VAL A 713 -6.81 1.78 -39.65
C VAL A 713 -8.05 1.42 -40.47
N ASP A 714 -8.69 0.30 -40.15
CA ASP A 714 -9.88 -0.17 -40.87
C ASP A 714 -11.08 0.72 -40.62
N MET A 715 -11.23 1.24 -39.40
CA MET A 715 -12.24 2.24 -39.07
C MET A 715 -12.06 3.54 -39.86
N LEU A 716 -10.82 4.02 -39.96
CA LEU A 716 -10.48 5.22 -40.75
C LEU A 716 -10.75 5.01 -42.23
N ARG A 717 -10.32 3.88 -42.81
CA ARG A 717 -10.60 3.52 -44.21
C ARG A 717 -12.09 3.47 -44.50
N SER A 718 -12.86 2.80 -43.63
CA SER A 718 -14.31 2.70 -43.80
C SER A 718 -15.00 4.07 -43.81
N ARG A 719 -14.50 5.06 -43.05
CA ARG A 719 -15.10 6.40 -43.00
C ARG A 719 -14.59 7.32 -44.10
N LEU A 720 -13.31 7.22 -44.48
CA LEU A 720 -12.75 7.95 -45.62
C LEU A 720 -13.42 7.53 -46.94
N ASN A 721 -13.74 6.25 -47.10
CA ASN A 721 -14.50 5.73 -48.23
C ASN A 721 -15.99 6.11 -48.23
N GLN A 722 -16.52 6.68 -47.14
CA GLN A 722 -17.90 7.19 -47.07
C GLN A 722 -17.99 8.70 -47.36
N ASN A 723 -16.86 9.40 -47.43
CA ASN A 723 -16.75 10.84 -47.72
C ASN A 723 -16.22 11.14 -49.14
N LEU A 724 -15.95 10.10 -49.93
CA LEU A 724 -15.75 10.13 -51.39
C LEU A 724 -17.03 9.59 -52.05
#